data_AF-A0A5C4T223-F1
#
_entry.id   AF-A0A5C4T223-F1
#
_cell.length_a   1.000
_cell.length_b   1.000
_cell.length_c   1.000
_cell.angle_alpha   90.00
_cell.angle_beta   90.00
_cell.angle_gamma   90.00
#
_symmetry.space_group_name_H-M   'P 1'
#
loop_
_entity.id
_entity.type
_entity.pdbx_description
1 polymer ?
#
loop_
_entity_poly.entity_id
_entity_poly.type
_entity_poly.pdbx_seq_one_letter_code
_entity_poly.pdbx_strand_id
1 'polypeptide(L)'
;MDMDNRHPGKGQTTEFIGDGDNGEAGLVPQERTSTLIGRRKLLATVGIAGVAAVTGGLFNLTKVNADETTTSSDDVTYQYSTGPIRTASDKLAEWVSVKDFGAVGDGTTDDTAAIQLAFNQTGTGGAVFFPAGTYLVSPGSSSTYILSITNKSSFSICGQGASSVIKVKGGVGNYRGIVGLANSTVELTSFHADSLSFDHNRQNNVLASVTDYESKLRSTISSYGSTASYGQIVITDCLIRNADGVVSFYFPKGVNEGKVVKITNCTWLSGGNGNGSDFDQSFINATCDSLHISGCTFEGASWALAPRTAIETHASNCVLTGNTISKFQIGANLTGIAQSGTTVNQVCGNNTFDVSRDGILIWSQSLSPANATVGFKNLLVTGNTVNLNPYQYNYSTIVGGCRGISIYGGATSVSYENLAITGNIIRYEREVGTAYISKFTLKSFGAISSYENGNQSNLAVNFSIVGNKIVNCPSSGIFFDLGKATGLTISNNELIDCGTTISSTAQFSNRVPVYLATSLESDCLIQHNTIMQTDAAPTITDFIYIRDRAGSGYSYICLHNTFALRAGVDTTSITDYVGVYNASQKLWFEGSVPLEAIRLPVIAGSLGSRVSFADSGRVALKTNSSGFWKKEGYGAAAPASGTWNMGDVLYNEAPAAAGHVGWVCVAAGSPGTWKAFGAIET
;
A
#
# COMPACT_ATOMS: atom_id res chain seq x y z
N MET A 1 63.95 -25.63 -22.34
CA MET A 1 63.84 -26.55 -21.20
C MET A 1 62.53 -27.27 -21.40
N ASP A 2 62.55 -28.29 -22.25
CA ASP A 2 62.92 -29.68 -21.91
C ASP A 2 61.76 -30.35 -21.17
N MET A 3 61.09 -31.31 -21.82
CA MET A 3 61.50 -32.74 -21.90
C MET A 3 61.30 -33.39 -20.52
N ASP A 4 60.80 -34.59 -20.34
CA ASP A 4 60.40 -35.69 -21.20
C ASP A 4 59.89 -36.78 -20.23
N ASN A 5 59.06 -37.70 -20.71
CA ASN A 5 59.27 -39.16 -20.63
C ASN A 5 57.93 -39.88 -20.81
N ARG A 6 57.66 -40.42 -22.02
CA ARG A 6 58.09 -41.74 -22.57
C ARG A 6 57.17 -42.87 -22.07
N HIS A 7 56.20 -43.35 -22.88
CA HIS A 7 56.29 -44.39 -23.95
C HIS A 7 56.35 -45.85 -23.41
N PRO A 8 56.07 -46.93 -24.20
CA PRO A 8 55.41 -47.05 -25.52
C PRO A 8 54.51 -48.33 -25.71
N GLY A 9 53.91 -48.50 -26.90
CA GLY A 9 53.59 -49.83 -27.47
C GLY A 9 52.35 -49.86 -28.37
N LYS A 10 52.50 -49.60 -29.69
CA LYS A 10 52.44 -50.58 -30.83
C LYS A 10 51.04 -51.19 -31.08
N GLY A 11 50.48 -51.27 -32.29
CA GLY A 11 50.92 -50.97 -33.67
C GLY A 11 49.71 -50.59 -34.54
N GLN A 12 49.89 -49.84 -35.63
CA GLN A 12 50.00 -50.34 -37.02
C GLN A 12 48.85 -51.32 -37.35
N THR A 13 47.98 -51.06 -38.33
CA THR A 13 48.34 -50.90 -39.75
C THR A 13 47.25 -50.18 -40.59
N THR A 14 47.75 -49.39 -41.56
CA THR A 14 47.28 -49.18 -42.95
C THR A 14 45.94 -48.47 -43.20
N GLU A 15 45.93 -47.21 -43.62
CA GLU A 15 46.32 -46.63 -44.94
C GLU A 15 45.15 -46.59 -45.94
N PHE A 16 44.69 -45.35 -46.27
CA PHE A 16 44.67 -44.73 -47.62
C PHE A 16 43.43 -45.14 -48.46
N ILE A 17 42.73 -44.36 -49.26
CA ILE A 17 42.71 -43.02 -49.93
C ILE A 17 41.20 -42.85 -50.27
N GLY A 18 40.53 -41.71 -50.33
CA GLY A 18 40.86 -40.38 -50.84
C GLY A 18 39.54 -39.63 -51.13
N ASP A 19 39.71 -38.34 -51.46
CA ASP A 19 38.90 -37.44 -52.30
C ASP A 19 37.36 -37.49 -52.20
N GLY A 20 36.62 -36.39 -52.10
CA GLY A 20 36.88 -34.98 -52.34
C GLY A 20 35.53 -34.29 -52.57
N ASP A 21 35.50 -32.98 -52.34
CA ASP A 21 34.55 -31.98 -52.81
C ASP A 21 33.06 -31.97 -52.36
N ASN A 22 32.78 -30.92 -51.58
CA ASN A 22 31.79 -29.84 -51.81
C ASN A 22 30.35 -30.18 -52.26
N GLY A 23 29.38 -29.76 -51.44
CA GLY A 23 28.02 -29.49 -51.92
C GLY A 23 27.03 -29.18 -50.79
N GLU A 24 26.45 -27.98 -50.83
CA GLU A 24 25.29 -27.58 -50.05
C GLU A 24 24.12 -28.58 -50.18
N ALA A 25 23.37 -28.75 -49.08
CA ALA A 25 21.90 -28.71 -49.02
C ALA A 25 21.36 -29.61 -47.90
N GLY A 26 20.32 -29.13 -47.21
CA GLY A 26 19.35 -30.01 -46.57
C GLY A 26 19.22 -29.84 -45.07
N LEU A 27 18.22 -29.06 -44.67
CA LEU A 27 17.55 -29.21 -43.38
C LEU A 27 17.12 -30.68 -43.23
N VAL A 28 17.80 -31.41 -42.35
CA VAL A 28 17.34 -32.73 -41.90
C VAL A 28 16.40 -32.50 -40.71
N PRO A 29 15.14 -32.98 -40.74
CA PRO A 29 14.33 -33.05 -39.54
C PRO A 29 15.02 -34.02 -38.57
N GLN A 30 15.42 -33.54 -37.39
CA GLN A 30 15.81 -34.44 -36.31
C GLN A 30 14.56 -35.24 -35.92
N GLU A 31 14.49 -36.49 -36.37
CA GLU A 31 13.47 -37.42 -35.93
C GLU A 31 13.56 -37.58 -34.41
N ARG A 32 12.40 -37.46 -33.76
CA ARG A 32 12.20 -37.71 -32.34
C ARG A 32 12.57 -39.17 -32.05
N THR A 33 13.71 -39.41 -31.42
CA THR A 33 13.87 -40.67 -30.67
C THR A 33 13.11 -40.51 -29.36
N SER A 34 11.80 -40.73 -29.38
CA SER A 34 11.08 -41.10 -28.17
C SER A 34 11.75 -42.37 -27.63
N THR A 35 12.13 -42.38 -26.35
CA THR A 35 12.50 -43.62 -25.68
C THR A 35 11.24 -44.49 -25.57
N LEU A 36 10.98 -45.26 -26.62
CA LEU A 36 9.87 -46.20 -26.71
C LEU A 36 10.02 -47.26 -25.61
N ILE A 37 9.01 -47.41 -24.77
CA ILE A 37 8.95 -48.52 -23.81
C ILE A 37 8.62 -49.78 -24.62
N GLY A 38 9.59 -50.67 -24.80
CA GLY A 38 9.37 -51.92 -25.52
C GLY A 38 8.23 -52.76 -24.92
N ARG A 39 7.42 -53.38 -25.78
CA ARG A 39 6.24 -54.22 -25.46
C ARG A 39 6.38 -55.12 -24.22
N ARG A 40 7.54 -55.77 -24.00
CA ARG A 40 7.78 -56.60 -22.80
C ARG A 40 7.85 -55.79 -21.50
N LYS A 41 8.41 -54.59 -21.53
CA LYS A 41 8.41 -53.68 -20.38
C LYS A 41 7.00 -53.12 -20.12
N LEU A 42 6.22 -52.81 -21.16
CA LEU A 42 4.83 -52.35 -20.98
C LEU A 42 3.95 -53.46 -20.40
N LEU A 43 3.96 -54.66 -20.98
CA LEU A 43 3.19 -55.81 -20.49
C LEU A 43 3.60 -56.24 -19.06
N ALA A 44 4.89 -56.17 -18.74
CA ALA A 44 5.39 -56.46 -17.38
C ALA A 44 5.04 -55.37 -16.36
N THR A 45 4.91 -54.11 -16.80
CA THR A 45 4.59 -52.97 -15.92
C THR A 45 3.08 -52.85 -15.66
N VAL A 46 2.22 -53.28 -16.60
CA VAL A 46 0.75 -53.28 -16.46
C VAL A 46 0.22 -54.63 -15.92
N GLY A 47 1.09 -55.62 -15.69
CA GLY A 47 0.73 -56.89 -15.04
C GLY A 47 -0.14 -57.82 -15.90
N ILE A 48 -0.20 -57.61 -17.22
CA ILE A 48 -1.06 -58.39 -18.12
C ILE A 48 -0.27 -59.60 -18.65
N ALA A 49 -0.20 -60.65 -17.83
CA ALA A 49 0.18 -61.97 -18.29
C ALA A 49 -1.08 -62.72 -18.76
N GLY A 50 -1.29 -62.77 -20.07
CA GLY A 50 -2.31 -63.62 -20.69
C GLY A 50 -3.66 -62.94 -20.90
N VAL A 51 -4.25 -63.21 -22.06
CA VAL A 51 -5.56 -62.75 -22.50
C VAL A 51 -6.64 -63.34 -21.58
N ALA A 52 -6.96 -62.62 -20.52
CA ALA A 52 -8.20 -62.72 -19.76
C ALA A 52 -8.48 -61.30 -19.23
N ALA A 53 -9.66 -60.76 -19.51
CA ALA A 53 -10.07 -59.46 -19.01
C ALA A 53 -9.87 -59.41 -17.49
N VAL A 54 -8.86 -58.65 -17.03
CA VAL A 54 -8.61 -58.43 -15.61
C VAL A 54 -9.65 -57.41 -15.17
N THR A 55 -10.81 -57.90 -14.74
CA THR A 55 -11.82 -57.16 -14.01
C THR A 55 -11.21 -56.64 -12.70
N GLY A 56 -10.59 -55.45 -12.76
CA GLY A 56 -10.01 -54.78 -11.60
C GLY A 56 -8.81 -53.87 -11.89
N GLY A 57 -8.23 -53.90 -13.09
CA GLY A 57 -7.13 -53.00 -13.46
C GLY A 57 -7.61 -51.59 -13.80
N LEU A 58 -6.93 -50.56 -13.29
CA LEU A 58 -7.20 -49.15 -13.63
C LEU A 58 -7.04 -48.86 -15.14
N PHE A 59 -6.21 -49.65 -15.83
CA PHE A 59 -5.94 -49.57 -17.25
C PHE A 59 -6.23 -50.92 -17.93
N ASN A 60 -6.97 -50.89 -19.05
CA ASN A 60 -7.33 -52.06 -19.84
C ASN A 60 -6.93 -51.85 -21.31
N LEU A 61 -6.66 -52.94 -22.05
CA LEU A 61 -6.35 -52.89 -23.49
C LEU A 61 -7.60 -53.26 -24.29
N THR A 62 -8.00 -52.43 -25.24
CA THR A 62 -9.18 -52.67 -26.11
C THR A 62 -8.82 -53.21 -27.49
N LYS A 63 -7.56 -53.05 -27.94
CA LYS A 63 -7.00 -53.71 -29.12
C LYS A 63 -5.59 -54.21 -28.87
N VAL A 64 -5.27 -55.37 -29.45
CA VAL A 64 -3.92 -55.94 -29.46
C VAL A 64 -3.60 -56.39 -30.88
N ASN A 65 -2.73 -55.65 -31.56
CA ASN A 65 -2.20 -56.03 -32.87
C ASN A 65 -0.87 -56.76 -32.67
N ALA A 66 -0.74 -57.98 -33.20
CA ALA A 66 0.38 -58.87 -32.88
C ALA A 66 1.73 -58.37 -33.44
N ASP A 67 1.69 -57.59 -34.53
CA ASP A 67 2.84 -57.08 -35.28
C ASP A 67 3.30 -55.67 -34.86
N GLU A 68 2.57 -54.97 -34.00
CA GLU A 68 2.93 -53.61 -33.57
C GLU A 68 3.89 -53.63 -32.37
N THR A 69 4.95 -52.82 -32.45
CA THR A 69 5.96 -52.67 -31.38
C THR A 69 5.54 -51.72 -30.25
N THR A 70 4.44 -51.00 -30.45
CA THR A 70 3.87 -49.97 -29.56
C THR A 70 2.34 -50.08 -29.58
N THR A 71 1.67 -49.69 -28.50
CA THR A 71 0.20 -49.66 -28.43
C THR A 71 -0.28 -48.21 -28.39
N SER A 72 -1.31 -47.87 -29.17
CA SER A 72 -1.92 -46.54 -29.16
C SER A 72 -2.57 -46.24 -27.80
N SER A 73 -2.46 -45.00 -27.33
CA SER A 73 -3.16 -44.54 -26.12
C SER A 73 -4.68 -44.52 -26.27
N ASP A 74 -5.20 -44.54 -27.50
CA ASP A 74 -6.63 -44.65 -27.79
C ASP A 74 -7.13 -46.11 -27.62
N ASP A 75 -6.21 -47.08 -27.69
CA ASP A 75 -6.48 -48.51 -27.50
C ASP A 75 -6.23 -48.96 -26.04
N VAL A 76 -5.85 -48.05 -25.16
CA VAL A 76 -5.79 -48.26 -23.71
C VAL A 76 -6.97 -47.52 -23.09
N THR A 77 -7.79 -48.19 -22.28
CA THR A 77 -8.89 -47.56 -21.56
C THR A 77 -8.60 -47.44 -20.08
N TYR A 78 -9.11 -46.37 -19.47
CA TYR A 78 -9.05 -46.04 -18.06
C TYR A 78 -10.47 -46.04 -17.48
N GLN A 79 -10.64 -46.66 -16.31
CA GLN A 79 -11.90 -46.59 -15.56
C GLN A 79 -11.60 -46.43 -14.07
N TYR A 80 -12.04 -45.32 -13.48
CA TYR A 80 -11.95 -45.13 -12.04
C TYR A 80 -13.18 -45.74 -11.35
N SER A 81 -12.99 -46.86 -10.66
CA SER A 81 -14.08 -47.58 -9.97
C SER A 81 -15.24 -47.88 -10.94
N THR A 82 -16.49 -47.57 -10.58
CA THR A 82 -17.69 -47.73 -11.41
C THR A 82 -17.96 -46.53 -12.34
N GLY A 83 -17.01 -45.61 -12.47
CA GLY A 83 -17.12 -44.46 -13.37
C GLY A 83 -17.15 -44.85 -14.85
N PRO A 84 -17.38 -43.89 -15.75
CA PRO A 84 -17.35 -44.16 -17.20
C PRO A 84 -15.96 -44.61 -17.66
N ILE A 85 -15.92 -45.55 -18.61
CA ILE A 85 -14.70 -45.94 -19.31
C ILE A 85 -14.30 -44.80 -20.24
N ARG A 86 -13.02 -44.43 -20.22
CA ARG A 86 -12.41 -43.43 -21.11
C ARG A 86 -11.18 -44.01 -21.76
N THR A 87 -10.69 -43.45 -22.85
CA THR A 87 -9.34 -43.82 -23.33
C THR A 87 -8.28 -43.21 -22.41
N ALA A 88 -7.08 -43.79 -22.37
CA ALA A 88 -5.94 -43.21 -21.67
C ALA A 88 -5.55 -41.87 -22.30
N SER A 89 -5.68 -41.78 -23.63
CA SER A 89 -5.56 -40.54 -24.40
C SER A 89 -6.49 -39.44 -23.87
N ASP A 90 -7.80 -39.72 -23.77
CA ASP A 90 -8.79 -38.77 -23.25
C ASP A 90 -8.54 -38.36 -21.81
N LYS A 91 -7.96 -39.27 -21.00
CA LYS A 91 -7.67 -39.01 -19.59
C LYS A 91 -6.42 -38.14 -19.43
N LEU A 92 -5.37 -38.40 -20.21
CA LEU A 92 -4.12 -37.63 -20.19
C LEU A 92 -4.29 -36.24 -20.80
N ALA A 93 -5.15 -36.11 -21.83
CA ALA A 93 -5.47 -34.83 -22.46
C ALA A 93 -6.16 -33.80 -21.53
N GLU A 94 -6.61 -34.22 -20.34
CA GLU A 94 -7.15 -33.30 -19.32
C GLU A 94 -6.11 -32.33 -18.76
N TRP A 95 -4.81 -32.68 -18.86
CA TRP A 95 -3.71 -31.85 -18.36
C TRP A 95 -2.77 -31.53 -19.52
N VAL A 96 -2.63 -30.25 -19.85
CA VAL A 96 -1.60 -29.79 -20.80
C VAL A 96 -0.39 -29.35 -19.98
N SER A 97 0.64 -30.18 -19.91
CA SER A 97 1.89 -29.82 -19.24
C SER A 97 2.86 -29.17 -20.22
N VAL A 98 3.66 -28.20 -19.75
CA VAL A 98 4.80 -27.70 -20.54
C VAL A 98 5.81 -28.80 -20.90
N LYS A 99 5.89 -29.88 -20.10
CA LYS A 99 6.78 -31.02 -20.37
C LYS A 99 6.31 -31.87 -21.57
N ASP A 100 5.02 -31.84 -21.90
CA ASP A 100 4.49 -32.52 -23.09
C ASP A 100 5.00 -31.90 -24.40
N PHE A 101 5.50 -30.66 -24.32
CA PHE A 101 6.07 -29.90 -25.43
C PHE A 101 7.59 -29.83 -25.39
N GLY A 102 8.23 -30.58 -24.49
CA GLY A 102 9.69 -30.70 -24.40
C GLY A 102 10.37 -29.71 -23.46
N ALA A 103 9.63 -29.00 -22.60
CA ALA A 103 10.24 -28.18 -21.56
C ALA A 103 10.94 -29.10 -20.52
N VAL A 104 12.19 -28.80 -20.17
CA VAL A 104 13.01 -29.60 -19.27
C VAL A 104 12.84 -29.13 -17.84
N GLY A 105 12.91 -27.82 -17.59
CA GLY A 105 12.79 -27.25 -16.25
C GLY A 105 14.01 -27.50 -15.35
N ASP A 106 15.22 -27.56 -15.92
CA ASP A 106 16.49 -27.83 -15.22
C ASP A 106 17.26 -26.57 -14.79
N GLY A 107 16.78 -25.38 -15.15
CA GLY A 107 17.40 -24.08 -14.87
C GLY A 107 18.50 -23.66 -15.84
N THR A 108 18.78 -24.46 -16.87
CA THR A 108 19.86 -24.24 -17.86
C THR A 108 19.36 -24.28 -19.31
N THR A 109 18.44 -25.20 -19.62
CA THR A 109 17.81 -25.35 -20.92
C THR A 109 16.87 -24.18 -21.16
N ASP A 110 16.94 -23.56 -22.35
CA ASP A 110 16.01 -22.49 -22.74
C ASP A 110 14.65 -23.10 -23.14
N ASP A 111 13.70 -23.06 -22.22
CA ASP A 111 12.38 -23.70 -22.34
C ASP A 111 11.36 -22.82 -23.07
N THR A 112 11.76 -21.63 -23.52
CA THR A 112 10.85 -20.62 -24.10
C THR A 112 9.97 -21.18 -25.22
N ALA A 113 10.58 -21.88 -26.18
CA ALA A 113 9.86 -22.41 -27.33
C ALA A 113 8.85 -23.50 -26.94
N ALA A 114 9.24 -24.42 -26.04
CA ALA A 114 8.37 -25.49 -25.56
C ALA A 114 7.16 -24.93 -24.80
N ILE A 115 7.38 -23.93 -23.93
CA ILE A 115 6.29 -23.29 -23.17
C ILE A 115 5.36 -22.51 -24.10
N GLN A 116 5.91 -21.78 -25.08
CA GLN A 116 5.08 -21.06 -26.05
C GLN A 116 4.24 -22.03 -26.91
N LEU A 117 4.78 -23.20 -27.25
CA LEU A 117 4.01 -24.26 -27.93
C LEU A 117 2.85 -24.76 -27.06
N ALA A 118 3.08 -24.98 -25.76
CA ALA A 118 2.02 -25.35 -24.82
C ALA A 118 0.91 -24.28 -24.77
N PHE A 119 1.27 -23.00 -24.74
CA PHE A 119 0.32 -21.89 -24.78
C PHE A 119 -0.51 -21.90 -26.06
N ASN A 120 0.13 -22.14 -27.20
CA ASN A 120 -0.53 -22.15 -28.49
C ASN A 120 -1.49 -23.34 -28.65
N GLN A 121 -1.13 -24.52 -28.13
CA GLN A 121 -1.87 -25.76 -28.35
C GLN A 121 -3.15 -25.91 -27.51
N THR A 122 -3.26 -25.18 -26.40
CA THR A 122 -4.54 -25.15 -25.66
C THR A 122 -5.67 -24.60 -26.55
N GLY A 123 -6.92 -24.99 -26.28
CA GLY A 123 -8.08 -24.36 -26.93
C GLY A 123 -8.22 -22.88 -26.58
N THR A 124 -9.32 -22.26 -27.03
CA THR A 124 -9.67 -20.88 -26.65
C THR A 124 -9.95 -20.73 -25.16
N GLY A 125 -10.31 -21.83 -24.48
CA GLY A 125 -10.39 -22.01 -23.03
C GLY A 125 -9.52 -23.19 -22.61
N GLY A 126 -8.39 -22.94 -21.93
CA GLY A 126 -7.48 -24.01 -21.51
C GLY A 126 -6.51 -23.60 -20.42
N ALA A 127 -5.91 -24.60 -19.77
CA ALA A 127 -4.95 -24.42 -18.69
C ALA A 127 -3.61 -25.08 -19.06
N VAL A 128 -2.50 -24.41 -18.75
CA VAL A 128 -1.14 -24.96 -18.91
C VAL A 128 -0.53 -25.18 -17.54
N PHE A 129 -0.10 -26.42 -17.29
CA PHE A 129 0.50 -26.85 -16.04
C PHE A 129 2.03 -26.84 -16.11
N PHE A 130 2.66 -26.27 -15.08
CA PHE A 130 4.10 -26.26 -14.87
C PHE A 130 4.46 -27.19 -13.71
N PRO A 131 4.93 -28.42 -13.98
CA PRO A 131 5.53 -29.27 -12.95
C PRO A 131 6.67 -28.56 -12.20
N ALA A 132 7.04 -29.05 -11.03
CA ALA A 132 8.20 -28.54 -10.30
C ALA A 132 9.46 -28.58 -11.19
N GLY A 133 10.19 -27.47 -11.19
CA GLY A 133 11.32 -27.23 -12.08
C GLY A 133 11.62 -25.74 -12.23
N THR A 134 12.82 -25.43 -12.72
CA THR A 134 13.19 -24.06 -13.12
C THR A 134 13.24 -23.98 -14.63
N TYR A 135 12.27 -23.31 -15.21
CA TYR A 135 12.12 -23.11 -16.64
C TYR A 135 12.78 -21.80 -17.05
N LEU A 136 13.93 -21.91 -17.72
CA LEU A 136 14.66 -20.74 -18.17
C LEU A 136 13.99 -20.18 -19.42
N VAL A 137 13.68 -18.89 -19.44
CA VAL A 137 13.02 -18.24 -20.57
C VAL A 137 13.79 -17.00 -21.05
N SER A 138 13.79 -16.74 -22.35
CA SER A 138 14.51 -15.64 -22.98
C SER A 138 13.62 -14.85 -23.94
N PRO A 139 13.69 -13.50 -23.93
CA PRO A 139 12.92 -12.69 -24.85
C PRO A 139 13.42 -12.85 -26.29
N GLY A 140 12.49 -12.99 -27.24
CA GLY A 140 12.82 -12.88 -28.67
C GLY A 140 13.23 -11.47 -29.10
N SER A 141 12.75 -10.44 -28.38
CA SER A 141 13.17 -9.04 -28.53
C SER A 141 12.85 -8.24 -27.27
N SER A 142 13.43 -7.05 -27.12
CA SER A 142 13.12 -6.17 -25.99
C SER A 142 11.69 -5.63 -25.98
N SER A 143 10.97 -5.70 -27.10
CA SER A 143 9.63 -5.11 -27.26
C SER A 143 8.48 -6.11 -27.14
N THR A 144 8.77 -7.41 -26.97
CA THR A 144 7.77 -8.48 -26.89
C THR A 144 7.68 -9.03 -25.48
N TYR A 145 6.54 -9.68 -25.16
CA TYR A 145 6.50 -10.58 -24.02
C TYR A 145 7.35 -11.82 -24.31
N ILE A 146 7.95 -12.40 -23.27
CA ILE A 146 8.72 -13.64 -23.41
C ILE A 146 7.77 -14.79 -23.78
N LEU A 147 6.65 -14.88 -23.06
CA LEU A 147 5.56 -15.82 -23.28
C LEU A 147 4.29 -15.03 -23.60
N SER A 148 3.79 -15.19 -24.82
CA SER A 148 2.65 -14.44 -25.35
C SER A 148 1.37 -15.27 -25.30
N ILE A 149 0.34 -14.74 -24.65
CA ILE A 149 -1.03 -15.24 -24.75
C ILE A 149 -1.63 -14.64 -26.02
N THR A 150 -2.08 -15.47 -26.95
CA THR A 150 -2.60 -15.03 -28.26
C THR A 150 -3.89 -15.74 -28.58
N ASN A 151 -4.93 -14.99 -28.97
CA ASN A 151 -6.24 -15.48 -29.40
C ASN A 151 -6.91 -16.45 -28.39
N LYS A 152 -6.80 -16.14 -27.09
CA LYS A 152 -7.48 -16.86 -26.01
C LYS A 152 -8.57 -16.00 -25.42
N SER A 153 -9.77 -16.56 -25.27
CA SER A 153 -10.85 -15.92 -24.50
C SER A 153 -10.77 -16.29 -23.02
N SER A 154 -10.35 -17.51 -22.70
CA SER A 154 -10.03 -17.93 -21.33
C SER A 154 -8.70 -18.68 -21.29
N PHE A 155 -7.82 -18.34 -20.34
CA PHE A 155 -6.52 -18.98 -20.25
C PHE A 155 -6.03 -19.07 -18.81
N SER A 156 -5.51 -20.24 -18.43
CA SER A 156 -4.95 -20.44 -17.10
C SER A 156 -3.52 -20.96 -17.16
N ILE A 157 -2.70 -20.53 -16.21
CA ILE A 157 -1.39 -21.12 -15.94
C ILE A 157 -1.34 -21.52 -14.47
N CYS A 158 -0.88 -22.73 -14.17
CA CYS A 158 -0.76 -23.21 -12.80
C CYS A 158 0.51 -24.02 -12.57
N GLY A 159 0.96 -24.08 -11.31
CA GLY A 159 2.15 -24.81 -10.93
C GLY A 159 2.02 -25.52 -9.58
N GLN A 160 3.18 -25.86 -8.99
CA GLN A 160 3.31 -26.54 -7.70
C GLN A 160 3.94 -25.60 -6.66
N GLY A 161 3.49 -24.34 -6.66
CA GLY A 161 3.90 -23.28 -5.76
C GLY A 161 5.29 -22.75 -6.05
N ALA A 162 6.08 -22.55 -4.99
CA ALA A 162 7.41 -21.96 -5.06
C ALA A 162 8.43 -22.75 -5.93
N SER A 163 8.12 -24.02 -6.24
CA SER A 163 8.97 -24.97 -6.96
C SER A 163 8.79 -24.96 -8.48
N SER A 164 7.72 -24.36 -9.01
CA SER A 164 7.48 -24.19 -10.45
C SER A 164 7.91 -22.80 -10.88
N VAL A 165 9.19 -22.64 -11.25
CA VAL A 165 9.83 -21.34 -11.45
C VAL A 165 9.99 -21.03 -12.94
N ILE A 166 9.39 -19.95 -13.42
CA ILE A 166 9.69 -19.35 -14.72
C ILE A 166 10.75 -18.27 -14.48
N LYS A 167 11.99 -18.53 -14.91
CA LYS A 167 13.15 -17.68 -14.65
C LYS A 167 13.64 -17.00 -15.93
N VAL A 168 13.78 -15.68 -15.91
CA VAL A 168 14.38 -14.94 -17.02
C VAL A 168 15.88 -15.26 -17.11
N LYS A 169 16.34 -15.66 -18.29
CA LYS A 169 17.75 -15.93 -18.60
C LYS A 169 18.61 -14.71 -18.29
N GLY A 170 19.84 -14.93 -17.79
CA GLY A 170 20.78 -13.83 -17.53
C GLY A 170 21.36 -13.25 -18.82
N GLY A 171 21.74 -11.98 -18.80
CA GLY A 171 22.37 -11.29 -19.93
C GLY A 171 21.43 -11.00 -21.11
N VAL A 172 20.11 -11.04 -20.90
CA VAL A 172 19.13 -10.79 -21.99
C VAL A 172 18.70 -9.33 -22.11
N GLY A 173 19.15 -8.47 -21.20
CA GLY A 173 18.84 -7.05 -21.21
C GLY A 173 17.37 -6.78 -20.90
N ASN A 174 16.74 -5.91 -21.70
CA ASN A 174 15.38 -5.42 -21.46
C ASN A 174 14.31 -6.26 -22.17
N TYR A 175 13.07 -6.27 -21.66
CA TYR A 175 11.93 -7.02 -22.18
C TYR A 175 10.60 -6.36 -21.76
N ARG A 176 9.50 -6.63 -22.47
CA ARG A 176 8.18 -6.08 -22.11
C ARG A 176 7.60 -6.74 -20.85
N GLY A 177 7.66 -8.06 -20.78
CA GLY A 177 7.24 -8.82 -19.61
C GLY A 177 7.39 -10.32 -19.80
N ILE A 178 7.27 -11.09 -18.72
CA ILE A 178 7.43 -12.55 -18.74
C ILE A 178 6.23 -13.19 -19.43
N VAL A 179 5.02 -12.96 -18.91
CA VAL A 179 3.77 -13.42 -19.52
C VAL A 179 2.92 -12.21 -19.90
N GLY A 180 2.33 -12.21 -21.09
CA GLY A 180 1.37 -11.15 -21.39
C GLY A 180 0.47 -11.41 -22.57
N LEU A 181 -0.65 -10.69 -22.59
CA LEU A 181 -1.59 -10.72 -23.70
C LEU A 181 -0.99 -9.94 -24.87
N ALA A 182 -0.61 -10.66 -25.93
CA ALA A 182 -0.17 -10.05 -27.17
C ALA A 182 -1.31 -9.25 -27.82
N ASN A 183 -0.96 -8.39 -28.78
CA ASN A 183 -1.96 -7.60 -29.47
C ASN A 183 -3.01 -8.50 -30.15
N SER A 184 -4.27 -8.38 -29.73
CA SER A 184 -5.37 -9.19 -30.22
C SER A 184 -6.67 -8.37 -30.25
N THR A 185 -7.58 -8.80 -31.13
CA THR A 185 -8.99 -8.36 -31.14
C THR A 185 -9.88 -9.23 -30.27
N VAL A 186 -9.38 -10.40 -29.84
CA VAL A 186 -10.10 -11.30 -28.93
C VAL A 186 -9.93 -10.79 -27.51
N GLU A 187 -11.04 -10.51 -26.85
CA GLU A 187 -11.05 -10.19 -25.43
C GLU A 187 -10.70 -11.43 -24.60
N LEU A 188 -9.74 -11.27 -23.68
CA LEU A 188 -9.45 -12.25 -22.64
C LEU A 188 -10.49 -12.09 -21.53
N THR A 189 -11.60 -12.82 -21.62
CA THR A 189 -12.70 -12.77 -20.67
C THR A 189 -12.32 -13.33 -19.30
N SER A 190 -11.36 -14.25 -19.24
CA SER A 190 -10.85 -14.82 -17.99
C SER A 190 -9.36 -15.20 -18.10
N PHE A 191 -8.56 -14.80 -17.11
CA PHE A 191 -7.20 -15.29 -16.92
C PHE A 191 -6.94 -15.68 -15.48
N HIS A 192 -6.31 -16.83 -15.29
CA HIS A 192 -5.95 -17.34 -13.96
C HIS A 192 -4.45 -17.68 -13.93
N ALA A 193 -3.73 -17.19 -12.93
CA ALA A 193 -2.38 -17.66 -12.60
C ALA A 193 -2.36 -18.14 -11.15
N ASP A 194 -1.97 -19.38 -10.93
CA ASP A 194 -2.05 -20.02 -9.61
C ASP A 194 -0.79 -20.79 -9.26
N SER A 195 -0.30 -20.64 -8.02
CA SER A 195 0.76 -21.49 -7.46
C SER A 195 2.02 -21.55 -8.35
N LEU A 196 2.49 -20.39 -8.82
CA LEU A 196 3.64 -20.27 -9.71
C LEU A 196 4.71 -19.34 -9.14
N SER A 197 5.92 -19.51 -9.64
CA SER A 197 7.04 -18.64 -9.35
C SER A 197 7.56 -17.93 -10.58
N PHE A 198 7.81 -16.64 -10.49
CA PHE A 198 8.43 -15.84 -11.54
C PHE A 198 9.71 -15.22 -11.00
N ASP A 199 10.85 -15.49 -11.63
CA ASP A 199 12.13 -14.90 -11.25
C ASP A 199 12.67 -14.03 -12.38
N HIS A 200 12.67 -12.71 -12.16
CA HIS A 200 13.17 -11.73 -13.13
C HIS A 200 14.69 -11.75 -13.24
N ASN A 201 15.36 -12.39 -12.28
CA ASN A 201 16.82 -12.54 -12.29
C ASN A 201 17.55 -11.19 -12.43
N ARG A 202 17.03 -10.12 -11.80
CA ARG A 202 17.52 -8.74 -12.00
C ARG A 202 19.03 -8.59 -11.83
N GLN A 203 19.63 -9.35 -10.92
CA GLN A 203 21.05 -9.31 -10.62
C GLN A 203 21.91 -9.64 -11.85
N ASN A 204 21.38 -10.47 -12.75
CA ASN A 204 22.02 -10.85 -14.02
C ASN A 204 21.45 -10.12 -15.23
N ASN A 205 20.49 -9.21 -15.03
CA ASN A 205 19.78 -8.46 -16.06
C ASN A 205 19.69 -6.96 -15.70
N VAL A 206 20.78 -6.43 -15.13
CA VAL A 206 20.90 -5.01 -14.73
C VAL A 206 20.95 -4.13 -15.97
N LEU A 207 20.17 -3.04 -15.98
CA LEU A 207 20.20 -2.04 -17.05
C LEU A 207 21.08 -0.84 -16.67
N ALA A 208 21.62 -0.15 -17.67
CA ALA A 208 22.63 0.87 -17.47
C ALA A 208 22.08 2.17 -16.86
N SER A 209 20.86 2.56 -17.22
CA SER A 209 20.26 3.82 -16.80
C SER A 209 18.78 3.69 -16.41
N VAL A 210 18.27 4.70 -15.69
CA VAL A 210 16.82 4.85 -15.43
C VAL A 210 16.03 4.88 -16.72
N THR A 211 16.52 5.60 -17.74
CA THR A 211 15.86 5.67 -19.04
C THR A 211 15.72 4.29 -19.68
N ASP A 212 16.69 3.40 -19.50
CA ASP A 212 16.57 2.03 -19.98
C ASP A 212 15.48 1.27 -19.22
N TYR A 213 15.40 1.43 -17.91
CA TYR A 213 14.32 0.87 -17.09
C TYR A 213 12.95 1.36 -17.54
N GLU A 214 12.78 2.65 -17.79
CA GLU A 214 11.50 3.23 -18.23
C GLU A 214 11.14 2.90 -19.67
N SER A 215 12.12 2.51 -20.50
CA SER A 215 11.88 2.20 -21.92
C SER A 215 10.99 0.98 -22.16
N LYS A 216 10.81 0.11 -21.14
CA LYS A 216 9.95 -1.08 -21.17
C LYS A 216 9.39 -1.37 -19.78
N LEU A 217 8.28 -2.10 -19.72
CA LEU A 217 7.63 -2.39 -18.45
C LEU A 217 8.43 -3.37 -17.57
N ARG A 218 9.06 -4.39 -18.19
CA ARG A 218 9.62 -5.58 -17.50
C ARG A 218 8.62 -6.22 -16.54
N SER A 219 7.39 -6.39 -16.99
CA SER A 219 6.31 -6.94 -16.18
C SER A 219 6.43 -8.44 -15.92
N THR A 220 5.83 -8.91 -14.83
CA THR A 220 5.63 -10.34 -14.56
C THR A 220 4.47 -10.86 -15.40
N ILE A 221 3.29 -10.23 -15.25
CA ILE A 221 2.07 -10.55 -16.01
C ILE A 221 1.42 -9.24 -16.43
N SER A 222 1.10 -9.08 -17.72
CA SER A 222 0.44 -7.86 -18.20
C SER A 222 -0.47 -8.02 -19.41
N SER A 223 -1.51 -7.19 -19.48
CA SER A 223 -2.36 -7.01 -20.67
C SER A 223 -2.00 -5.78 -21.51
N TYR A 224 -0.96 -5.01 -21.15
CA TYR A 224 -0.63 -3.73 -21.78
C TYR A 224 -0.44 -3.78 -23.30
N GLY A 225 0.16 -4.86 -23.80
CA GLY A 225 0.38 -5.09 -25.23
C GLY A 225 -0.88 -5.29 -26.07
N SER A 226 -2.06 -5.52 -25.45
CA SER A 226 -3.31 -5.76 -26.16
C SER A 226 -4.11 -4.49 -26.41
N THR A 227 -4.70 -4.36 -27.61
CA THR A 227 -5.75 -3.35 -27.87
C THR A 227 -7.11 -3.75 -27.29
N ALA A 228 -7.39 -5.05 -27.12
CA ALA A 228 -8.64 -5.52 -26.53
C ALA A 228 -8.69 -5.25 -25.02
N SER A 229 -9.91 -5.16 -24.48
CA SER A 229 -10.14 -5.16 -23.03
C SER A 229 -9.93 -6.57 -22.45
N TYR A 230 -10.16 -6.72 -21.15
CA TYR A 230 -10.16 -8.00 -20.44
C TYR A 230 -11.40 -8.09 -19.54
N GLY A 231 -11.80 -9.31 -19.20
CA GLY A 231 -12.88 -9.59 -18.25
C GLY A 231 -12.36 -9.71 -16.82
N GLN A 232 -12.07 -10.95 -16.41
CA GLN A 232 -11.59 -11.28 -15.07
C GLN A 232 -10.12 -11.71 -15.10
N ILE A 233 -9.30 -11.13 -14.22
CA ILE A 233 -7.93 -11.55 -13.95
C ILE A 233 -7.86 -12.03 -12.51
N VAL A 234 -7.42 -13.27 -12.29
CA VAL A 234 -7.21 -13.85 -10.96
C VAL A 234 -5.78 -14.33 -10.83
N ILE A 235 -5.06 -13.87 -9.82
CA ILE A 235 -3.70 -14.31 -9.53
C ILE A 235 -3.61 -14.71 -8.06
N THR A 236 -3.25 -15.96 -7.80
CA THR A 236 -3.29 -16.54 -6.46
C THR A 236 -2.01 -17.31 -6.16
N ASP A 237 -1.52 -17.21 -4.92
CA ASP A 237 -0.40 -18.02 -4.40
C ASP A 237 0.87 -17.98 -5.28
N CYS A 238 1.10 -16.85 -5.95
CA CYS A 238 2.25 -16.66 -6.83
C CYS A 238 3.41 -15.95 -6.12
N LEU A 239 4.64 -16.38 -6.41
CA LEU A 239 5.87 -15.80 -5.85
C LEU A 239 6.69 -15.12 -6.96
N ILE A 240 6.82 -13.80 -6.84
CA ILE A 240 7.60 -12.95 -7.72
C ILE A 240 8.95 -12.69 -7.05
N ARG A 241 10.05 -13.09 -7.69
CA ARG A 241 11.41 -12.91 -7.19
C ARG A 241 12.14 -11.90 -8.04
N ASN A 242 12.95 -11.08 -7.36
CA ASN A 242 13.98 -10.26 -7.99
C ASN A 242 13.43 -9.30 -9.05
N ALA A 243 12.17 -8.86 -8.93
CA ALA A 243 11.56 -7.94 -9.90
C ALA A 243 12.14 -6.52 -9.74
N ASP A 244 12.41 -5.86 -10.87
CA ASP A 244 12.92 -4.49 -10.91
C ASP A 244 12.30 -3.63 -12.03
N GLY A 245 11.23 -4.14 -12.65
CA GLY A 245 10.50 -3.44 -13.70
C GLY A 245 9.70 -2.25 -13.20
N VAL A 246 9.24 -1.42 -14.14
CA VAL A 246 8.29 -0.30 -13.91
C VAL A 246 7.02 -0.80 -13.22
N VAL A 247 6.56 -1.99 -13.60
CA VAL A 247 5.38 -2.62 -13.01
C VAL A 247 5.50 -4.13 -13.08
N SER A 248 5.08 -4.86 -12.05
CA SER A 248 5.08 -6.32 -12.06
C SER A 248 3.77 -6.87 -12.62
N PHE A 249 2.64 -6.51 -12.03
CA PHE A 249 1.32 -6.86 -12.52
C PHE A 249 0.62 -5.64 -13.08
N TYR A 250 0.38 -5.65 -14.39
CA TYR A 250 -0.19 -4.49 -15.08
C TYR A 250 -1.39 -4.83 -15.95
N PHE A 251 -2.57 -4.36 -15.53
CA PHE A 251 -3.83 -4.62 -16.21
C PHE A 251 -4.54 -3.31 -16.55
N PRO A 252 -4.13 -2.61 -17.62
CA PRO A 252 -4.84 -1.42 -18.10
C PRO A 252 -6.04 -1.80 -18.96
N LYS A 253 -6.98 -0.86 -19.14
CA LYS A 253 -8.15 -0.93 -20.05
C LYS A 253 -9.33 -1.79 -19.57
N GLY A 254 -9.43 -2.12 -18.29
CA GLY A 254 -10.62 -2.70 -17.68
C GLY A 254 -11.69 -1.66 -17.28
N VAL A 255 -11.81 -0.57 -18.01
CA VAL A 255 -12.55 0.62 -17.55
C VAL A 255 -14.07 0.46 -17.51
N ASN A 256 -14.63 -0.59 -18.10
CA ASN A 256 -16.08 -0.81 -18.18
C ASN A 256 -16.58 -1.64 -16.99
N GLU A 257 -17.89 -1.56 -16.72
CA GLU A 257 -18.56 -2.35 -15.68
C GLU A 257 -18.27 -3.85 -15.81
N GLY A 258 -18.09 -4.51 -14.66
CA GLY A 258 -17.88 -5.96 -14.58
C GLY A 258 -16.45 -6.44 -14.87
N LYS A 259 -15.49 -5.54 -15.11
CA LYS A 259 -14.06 -5.90 -15.22
C LYS A 259 -13.45 -6.08 -13.83
N VAL A 260 -12.82 -7.22 -13.59
CA VAL A 260 -12.37 -7.61 -12.25
C VAL A 260 -10.90 -8.02 -12.24
N VAL A 261 -10.15 -7.54 -11.27
CA VAL A 261 -8.80 -8.02 -10.97
C VAL A 261 -8.74 -8.45 -9.51
N LYS A 262 -8.34 -9.71 -9.26
CA LYS A 262 -8.14 -10.28 -7.93
C LYS A 262 -6.71 -10.79 -7.79
N ILE A 263 -6.00 -10.31 -6.78
CA ILE A 263 -4.63 -10.71 -6.49
C ILE A 263 -4.60 -11.11 -5.02
N THR A 264 -4.36 -12.40 -4.76
CA THR A 264 -4.49 -12.96 -3.41
C THR A 264 -3.29 -13.81 -3.03
N ASN A 265 -2.80 -13.66 -1.80
CA ASN A 265 -1.66 -14.44 -1.26
C ASN A 265 -0.41 -14.45 -2.16
N CYS A 266 -0.19 -13.39 -2.94
CA CYS A 266 1.01 -13.27 -3.76
C CYS A 266 2.16 -12.64 -2.97
N THR A 267 3.39 -13.05 -3.25
CA THR A 267 4.58 -12.54 -2.56
C THR A 267 5.57 -11.96 -3.55
N TRP A 268 6.04 -10.73 -3.32
CA TRP A 268 7.21 -10.16 -3.97
C TRP A 268 8.40 -10.25 -3.04
N LEU A 269 9.44 -10.98 -3.45
CA LEU A 269 10.66 -11.19 -2.69
C LEU A 269 11.84 -10.50 -3.37
N SER A 270 12.53 -9.64 -2.63
CA SER A 270 13.71 -8.90 -3.10
C SER A 270 13.41 -8.02 -4.33
N GLY A 271 12.29 -7.29 -4.29
CA GLY A 271 11.96 -6.27 -5.28
C GLY A 271 12.97 -5.12 -5.28
N GLY A 272 13.35 -4.60 -6.45
CA GLY A 272 14.35 -3.54 -6.57
C GLY A 272 13.85 -2.35 -7.39
N ASN A 273 14.45 -1.19 -7.14
CA ASN A 273 14.30 0.01 -7.94
C ASN A 273 15.41 0.11 -9.02
N GLY A 274 15.49 -0.89 -9.90
CA GLY A 274 16.50 -0.95 -10.95
C GLY A 274 17.94 -0.75 -10.46
N ASN A 275 18.58 0.31 -10.93
CA ASN A 275 19.97 0.68 -10.59
C ASN A 275 20.11 1.61 -9.36
N GLY A 276 19.04 1.81 -8.57
CA GLY A 276 19.07 2.61 -7.34
C GLY A 276 18.79 4.09 -7.52
N SER A 277 18.16 4.49 -8.63
CA SER A 277 17.66 5.85 -8.87
C SER A 277 16.12 5.86 -8.89
N ASP A 278 15.50 6.98 -8.50
CA ASP A 278 14.03 7.08 -8.46
C ASP A 278 13.43 7.18 -9.87
N PHE A 279 12.43 6.36 -10.16
CA PHE A 279 11.63 6.41 -11.39
C PHE A 279 10.18 6.01 -11.11
N ASP A 280 9.29 6.17 -12.09
CA ASP A 280 7.89 5.80 -11.88
C ASP A 280 7.74 4.28 -11.85
N GLN A 281 7.40 3.75 -10.67
CA GLN A 281 7.39 2.32 -10.41
C GLN A 281 6.25 1.94 -9.45
N SER A 282 5.41 1.01 -9.87
CA SER A 282 4.29 0.47 -9.10
C SER A 282 4.19 -1.02 -9.32
N PHE A 283 4.44 -1.86 -8.31
CA PHE A 283 4.48 -3.31 -8.52
C PHE A 283 3.13 -3.89 -8.96
N ILE A 284 2.02 -3.36 -8.45
CA ILE A 284 0.69 -3.60 -9.00
C ILE A 284 0.14 -2.29 -9.55
N ASN A 285 -0.38 -2.34 -10.78
CA ASN A 285 -1.21 -1.29 -11.35
C ASN A 285 -2.36 -1.95 -12.15
N ALA A 286 -3.61 -1.60 -11.83
CA ALA A 286 -4.76 -2.13 -12.54
C ALA A 286 -5.86 -1.08 -12.71
N THR A 287 -6.33 -0.95 -13.94
CA THR A 287 -7.51 -0.14 -14.28
C THR A 287 -8.72 -1.05 -14.47
N CYS A 288 -9.58 -1.18 -13.48
CA CYS A 288 -10.73 -2.09 -13.52
C CYS A 288 -11.92 -1.60 -12.73
N ASP A 289 -13.13 -2.06 -13.03
CA ASP A 289 -14.30 -1.77 -12.21
C ASP A 289 -14.17 -2.28 -10.77
N SER A 290 -13.66 -3.50 -10.56
CA SER A 290 -13.42 -4.07 -9.22
C SER A 290 -12.00 -4.62 -9.04
N LEU A 291 -11.25 -4.04 -8.11
CA LEU A 291 -9.89 -4.46 -7.74
C LEU A 291 -9.85 -5.01 -6.30
N HIS A 292 -9.39 -6.24 -6.13
CA HIS A 292 -9.21 -6.87 -4.83
C HIS A 292 -7.77 -7.33 -4.66
N ILE A 293 -7.08 -6.82 -3.65
CA ILE A 293 -5.71 -7.20 -3.31
C ILE A 293 -5.67 -7.59 -1.83
N SER A 294 -5.43 -8.87 -1.54
CA SER A 294 -5.48 -9.34 -0.16
C SER A 294 -4.44 -10.40 0.20
N GLY A 295 -3.95 -10.35 1.43
CA GLY A 295 -2.99 -11.33 1.95
C GLY A 295 -1.63 -11.32 1.23
N CYS A 296 -1.34 -10.28 0.45
CA CYS A 296 -0.10 -10.20 -0.32
C CYS A 296 1.05 -9.65 0.52
N THR A 297 2.26 -10.10 0.23
CA THR A 297 3.50 -9.63 0.88
C THR A 297 4.41 -8.98 -0.15
N PHE A 298 4.94 -7.81 0.17
CA PHE A 298 5.90 -7.08 -0.67
C PHE A 298 7.16 -6.80 0.13
N GLU A 299 8.28 -7.37 -0.30
CA GLU A 299 9.58 -7.15 0.30
C GLU A 299 10.55 -6.54 -0.73
N GLY A 300 10.95 -5.29 -0.48
CA GLY A 300 12.06 -4.65 -1.18
C GLY A 300 13.41 -5.29 -0.80
N ALA A 301 14.35 -5.31 -1.73
CA ALA A 301 15.66 -5.93 -1.54
C ALA A 301 16.47 -5.26 -0.42
N SER A 302 16.40 -3.94 -0.34
CA SER A 302 17.04 -3.10 0.69
C SER A 302 16.46 -1.69 0.64
N TRP A 303 16.72 -0.87 1.66
CA TRP A 303 16.39 0.56 1.62
C TRP A 303 17.14 1.32 0.52
N ALA A 304 18.37 0.92 0.18
CA ALA A 304 19.15 1.52 -0.89
C ALA A 304 18.56 1.26 -2.29
N LEU A 305 17.79 0.19 -2.45
CA LEU A 305 17.12 -0.20 -3.71
C LEU A 305 15.60 -0.24 -3.53
N ALA A 306 15.05 0.51 -2.57
CA ALA A 306 13.63 0.45 -2.23
C ALA A 306 12.78 0.80 -3.46
N PRO A 307 11.91 -0.10 -3.94
CA PRO A 307 10.99 0.19 -5.03
C PRO A 307 10.07 1.36 -4.66
N ARG A 308 9.58 2.09 -5.66
CA ARG A 308 8.80 3.30 -5.39
C ARG A 308 7.44 2.98 -4.76
N THR A 309 6.53 2.32 -5.47
CA THR A 309 5.17 2.04 -4.97
C THR A 309 4.90 0.54 -4.99
N ALA A 310 4.36 -0.02 -3.90
CA ALA A 310 3.93 -1.42 -3.92
C ALA A 310 2.62 -1.59 -4.69
N ILE A 311 1.61 -0.77 -4.36
CA ILE A 311 0.27 -0.90 -4.94
C ILE A 311 -0.22 0.45 -5.48
N GLU A 312 -0.66 0.48 -6.73
CA GLU A 312 -1.40 1.58 -7.32
C GLU A 312 -2.72 1.07 -7.89
N THR A 313 -3.81 1.71 -7.50
CA THR A 313 -5.17 1.32 -7.91
C THR A 313 -5.67 2.28 -8.98
N HIS A 314 -6.50 1.83 -9.93
CA HIS A 314 -7.29 2.71 -10.80
C HIS A 314 -8.68 2.08 -10.94
N ALA A 315 -9.47 2.07 -9.88
CA ALA A 315 -10.69 1.27 -9.82
C ALA A 315 -11.91 1.99 -9.28
N SER A 316 -13.09 1.64 -9.80
CA SER A 316 -14.38 2.12 -9.25
C SER A 316 -14.58 1.54 -7.86
N ASN A 317 -14.33 0.25 -7.69
CA ASN A 317 -14.46 -0.47 -6.44
C ASN A 317 -13.10 -1.10 -6.08
N CYS A 318 -12.57 -0.76 -4.90
CA CYS A 318 -11.26 -1.24 -4.50
C CYS A 318 -11.26 -1.78 -3.06
N VAL A 319 -10.67 -2.96 -2.86
CA VAL A 319 -10.44 -3.55 -1.54
C VAL A 319 -8.97 -3.97 -1.41
N LEU A 320 -8.24 -3.30 -0.54
CA LEU A 320 -6.87 -3.64 -0.13
C LEU A 320 -6.90 -4.09 1.33
N THR A 321 -6.69 -5.38 1.60
CA THR A 321 -6.78 -5.89 2.97
C THR A 321 -5.75 -6.94 3.35
N GLY A 322 -5.20 -6.86 4.57
CA GLY A 322 -4.30 -7.88 5.10
C GLY A 322 -2.97 -7.99 4.36
N ASN A 323 -2.53 -6.94 3.68
CA ASN A 323 -1.25 -6.93 2.95
C ASN A 323 -0.11 -6.44 3.86
N THR A 324 1.10 -6.95 3.61
CA THR A 324 2.33 -6.52 4.30
C THR A 324 3.31 -5.96 3.28
N ILE A 325 3.76 -4.72 3.47
CA ILE A 325 4.70 -4.03 2.59
C ILE A 325 5.91 -3.59 3.41
N SER A 326 7.12 -3.89 2.94
CA SER A 326 8.36 -3.52 3.63
C SER A 326 9.46 -3.09 2.66
N LYS A 327 10.21 -2.05 3.05
CA LYS A 327 11.32 -1.47 2.26
C LYS A 327 10.86 -0.90 0.91
N PHE A 328 9.74 -0.19 0.92
CA PHE A 328 9.24 0.60 -0.21
C PHE A 328 9.28 2.09 0.10
N GLN A 329 9.28 2.93 -0.92
CA GLN A 329 9.12 4.37 -0.69
C GLN A 329 7.66 4.69 -0.33
N ILE A 330 6.72 4.10 -1.07
CA ILE A 330 5.27 4.28 -0.95
C ILE A 330 4.59 2.93 -0.73
N GLY A 331 3.66 2.89 0.22
CA GLY A 331 2.81 1.73 0.45
C GLY A 331 1.76 1.56 -0.65
N ALA A 332 0.76 2.43 -0.66
CA ALA A 332 -0.34 2.38 -1.63
C ALA A 332 -0.75 3.76 -2.15
N ASN A 333 -0.97 3.85 -3.45
CA ASN A 333 -1.68 4.96 -4.10
C ASN A 333 -3.11 4.49 -4.42
N LEU A 334 -4.09 5.16 -3.83
CA LEU A 334 -5.52 4.88 -4.01
C LEU A 334 -6.12 5.91 -4.97
N THR A 335 -6.43 5.50 -6.19
CA THR A 335 -7.13 6.35 -7.18
C THR A 335 -8.28 5.62 -7.86
N GLY A 336 -9.26 6.42 -8.29
CA GLY A 336 -10.39 5.95 -9.09
C GLY A 336 -10.08 5.87 -10.58
N ILE A 337 -11.06 5.41 -11.36
CA ILE A 337 -11.00 5.45 -12.83
C ILE A 337 -11.27 6.89 -13.29
N ALA A 338 -10.45 7.38 -14.22
CA ALA A 338 -10.63 8.68 -14.88
C ALA A 338 -11.80 8.67 -15.89
N GLN A 339 -13.01 8.32 -15.45
CA GLN A 339 -14.22 8.32 -16.27
C GLN A 339 -15.31 9.19 -15.63
N SER A 340 -16.03 9.92 -16.47
CA SER A 340 -17.13 10.78 -16.02
C SER A 340 -18.28 9.94 -15.48
N GLY A 341 -18.85 10.34 -14.35
CA GLY A 341 -19.98 9.64 -13.72
C GLY A 341 -19.61 8.41 -12.89
N THR A 342 -18.33 8.01 -12.86
CA THR A 342 -17.88 6.88 -12.04
C THR A 342 -17.97 7.21 -10.56
N THR A 343 -18.65 6.34 -9.80
CA THR A 343 -18.65 6.37 -8.34
C THR A 343 -17.48 5.54 -7.82
N VAL A 344 -16.63 6.13 -6.99
CA VAL A 344 -15.42 5.46 -6.48
C VAL A 344 -15.63 5.06 -5.01
N ASN A 345 -15.62 3.75 -4.75
CA ASN A 345 -15.79 3.10 -3.45
C ASN A 345 -14.51 2.33 -3.09
N GLN A 346 -13.91 2.62 -1.93
CA GLN A 346 -12.61 2.05 -1.59
C GLN A 346 -12.54 1.64 -0.12
N VAL A 347 -11.92 0.49 0.15
CA VAL A 347 -11.60 0.00 1.49
C VAL A 347 -10.11 -0.33 1.52
N CYS A 348 -9.38 0.32 2.43
CA CYS A 348 -7.98 0.01 2.72
C CYS A 348 -7.88 -0.37 4.20
N GLY A 349 -7.87 -1.66 4.49
CA GLY A 349 -8.08 -2.20 5.83
C GLY A 349 -6.98 -3.16 6.30
N ASN A 350 -6.56 -3.08 7.56
CA ASN A 350 -5.72 -4.13 8.18
C ASN A 350 -4.40 -4.43 7.44
N ASN A 351 -3.79 -3.44 6.79
CA ASN A 351 -2.50 -3.59 6.12
C ASN A 351 -1.35 -3.09 7.01
N THR A 352 -0.16 -3.63 6.79
CA THR A 352 1.08 -3.16 7.43
C THR A 352 2.01 -2.55 6.37
N PHE A 353 2.42 -1.31 6.58
CA PHE A 353 3.32 -0.56 5.70
C PHE A 353 4.57 -0.17 6.47
N ASP A 354 5.73 -0.64 6.01
CA ASP A 354 7.05 -0.22 6.46
C ASP A 354 7.75 0.47 5.28
N VAL A 355 7.67 1.81 5.28
CA VAL A 355 7.95 2.64 4.11
C VAL A 355 8.78 3.88 4.45
N SER A 356 9.46 4.47 3.47
CA SER A 356 10.36 5.61 3.70
C SER A 356 9.76 6.98 3.37
N ARG A 357 8.60 7.04 2.69
CA ARG A 357 8.04 8.30 2.19
C ARG A 357 6.55 8.46 2.47
N ASP A 358 5.70 7.62 1.89
CA ASP A 358 4.23 7.76 1.99
C ASP A 358 3.60 6.41 2.37
N GLY A 359 2.72 6.36 3.38
CA GLY A 359 1.98 5.14 3.72
C GLY A 359 0.87 4.86 2.71
N ILE A 360 -0.22 5.62 2.81
CA ILE A 360 -1.39 5.55 1.95
C ILE A 360 -1.64 6.94 1.37
N LEU A 361 -1.56 7.06 0.05
CA LEU A 361 -1.84 8.29 -0.67
C LEU A 361 -3.14 8.15 -1.46
N ILE A 362 -4.14 8.97 -1.13
CA ILE A 362 -5.47 8.94 -1.73
C ILE A 362 -5.58 10.09 -2.72
N TRP A 363 -5.88 9.81 -3.98
CA TRP A 363 -5.98 10.86 -5.00
C TRP A 363 -7.41 11.34 -5.13
N SER A 364 -7.59 12.66 -4.97
CA SER A 364 -8.85 13.37 -5.21
C SER A 364 -8.59 14.55 -6.15
N GLN A 365 -8.24 14.24 -7.39
CA GLN A 365 -7.84 15.21 -8.42
C GLN A 365 -8.48 14.91 -9.77
N SER A 366 -8.68 15.95 -10.59
CA SER A 366 -9.01 15.77 -12.00
C SER A 366 -7.78 15.28 -12.77
N LEU A 367 -7.94 14.14 -13.48
CA LEU A 367 -6.89 13.51 -14.28
C LEU A 367 -6.94 13.91 -15.77
N SER A 368 -8.00 14.58 -16.22
CA SER A 368 -8.11 15.16 -17.57
C SER A 368 -9.01 16.40 -17.57
N PRO A 369 -8.63 17.50 -18.24
CA PRO A 369 -9.45 18.71 -18.34
C PRO A 369 -10.82 18.50 -19.01
N ALA A 370 -10.99 17.40 -19.75
CA ALA A 370 -12.14 17.16 -20.63
C ALA A 370 -13.25 16.27 -20.00
N ASN A 371 -13.59 16.46 -18.72
CA ASN A 371 -14.78 15.92 -18.03
C ASN A 371 -14.61 14.67 -17.13
N ALA A 372 -13.40 14.26 -16.78
CA ALA A 372 -13.17 13.16 -15.82
C ALA A 372 -12.58 13.67 -14.49
N THR A 373 -13.44 13.91 -13.51
CA THR A 373 -13.05 14.27 -12.12
C THR A 373 -12.90 13.00 -11.28
N VAL A 374 -11.73 12.76 -10.68
CA VAL A 374 -11.54 11.62 -9.76
C VAL A 374 -11.54 12.12 -8.32
N GLY A 375 -12.73 12.13 -7.70
CA GLY A 375 -12.90 12.13 -6.25
C GLY A 375 -13.43 10.76 -5.81
N PHE A 376 -13.60 10.54 -4.51
CA PHE A 376 -14.23 9.31 -3.99
C PHE A 376 -15.58 9.60 -3.33
N LYS A 377 -16.47 8.60 -3.39
CA LYS A 377 -17.81 8.64 -2.79
C LYS A 377 -17.86 7.97 -1.43
N ASN A 378 -17.13 6.87 -1.27
CA ASN A 378 -17.09 6.08 -0.04
C ASN A 378 -15.68 5.56 0.16
N LEU A 379 -14.98 5.99 1.21
CA LEU A 379 -13.63 5.52 1.52
C LEU A 379 -13.48 5.20 3.00
N LEU A 380 -13.17 3.93 3.29
CA LEU A 380 -12.81 3.46 4.62
C LEU A 380 -11.33 3.09 4.68
N VAL A 381 -10.56 3.81 5.49
CA VAL A 381 -9.17 3.48 5.82
C VAL A 381 -9.12 3.05 7.28
N THR A 382 -8.94 1.74 7.53
CA THR A 382 -9.15 1.19 8.89
C THR A 382 -8.11 0.17 9.34
N GLY A 383 -7.73 0.19 10.61
CA GLY A 383 -6.90 -0.87 11.21
C GLY A 383 -5.50 -1.03 10.58
N ASN A 384 -5.02 -0.06 9.80
CA ASN A 384 -3.71 -0.15 9.17
C ASN A 384 -2.61 0.25 10.17
N THR A 385 -1.43 -0.37 10.03
CA THR A 385 -0.20 0.07 10.71
C THR A 385 0.75 0.66 9.68
N VAL A 386 1.14 1.91 9.85
CA VAL A 386 2.10 2.63 9.00
C VAL A 386 3.32 2.99 9.84
N ASN A 387 4.47 2.41 9.52
CA ASN A 387 5.78 2.76 10.05
C ASN A 387 6.55 3.54 8.99
N LEU A 388 6.85 4.80 9.28
CA LEU A 388 7.58 5.71 8.40
C LEU A 388 9.04 5.83 8.82
N ASN A 389 9.94 5.54 7.90
CA ASN A 389 11.39 5.54 8.09
C ASN A 389 12.05 6.58 7.16
N PRO A 390 11.84 7.87 7.40
CA PRO A 390 12.30 8.92 6.50
C PRO A 390 13.82 9.00 6.38
N TYR A 391 14.59 8.47 7.33
CA TYR A 391 16.05 8.40 7.22
C TYR A 391 16.51 7.44 6.12
N GLN A 392 15.70 6.41 5.84
CA GLN A 392 15.98 5.41 4.80
C GLN A 392 15.70 5.92 3.39
N TYR A 393 15.12 7.11 3.27
CA TYR A 393 14.87 7.75 1.99
C TYR A 393 16.17 8.35 1.42
N ASN A 394 16.69 7.79 0.33
CA ASN A 394 18.04 8.06 -0.15
C ASN A 394 18.13 8.89 -1.44
N TYR A 395 17.03 9.47 -1.93
CA TYR A 395 17.01 10.18 -3.21
C TYR A 395 17.06 11.71 -3.03
N SER A 396 17.90 12.38 -3.82
CA SER A 396 18.30 13.78 -3.62
C SER A 396 17.21 14.83 -3.88
N THR A 397 16.18 14.49 -4.64
CA THR A 397 15.14 15.43 -5.08
C THR A 397 13.80 14.73 -5.22
N ILE A 398 12.91 14.86 -4.24
CA ILE A 398 11.49 14.52 -4.43
C ILE A 398 10.59 15.72 -4.11
N VAL A 399 9.60 15.86 -4.99
CA VAL A 399 8.41 16.68 -4.81
C VAL A 399 7.47 15.89 -3.89
N GLY A 400 7.46 16.21 -2.59
CA GLY A 400 6.64 15.45 -1.63
C GLY A 400 6.92 15.76 -0.16
N GLY A 401 6.03 15.25 0.69
CA GLY A 401 6.20 15.20 2.15
C GLY A 401 6.41 13.77 2.63
N CYS A 402 6.54 13.58 3.95
CA CYS A 402 6.57 12.25 4.58
C CYS A 402 5.21 12.00 5.23
N ARG A 403 4.28 11.35 4.53
CA ARG A 403 2.86 11.31 4.92
C ARG A 403 2.44 9.92 5.35
N GLY A 404 1.62 9.84 6.40
CA GLY A 404 1.02 8.57 6.84
C GLY A 404 -0.12 8.13 5.93
N ILE A 405 -1.28 8.79 6.11
CA ILE A 405 -2.50 8.61 5.33
C ILE A 405 -2.89 10.00 4.83
N SER A 406 -2.72 10.27 3.53
CA SER A 406 -2.98 11.61 3.00
C SER A 406 -3.88 11.59 1.79
N ILE A 407 -4.81 12.54 1.76
CA ILE A 407 -5.54 12.93 0.57
C ILE A 407 -4.68 13.93 -0.19
N TYR A 408 -4.60 13.73 -1.50
CA TYR A 408 -3.81 14.52 -2.43
C TYR A 408 -4.69 14.94 -3.60
N GLY A 409 -4.89 16.26 -3.74
CA GLY A 409 -5.65 16.85 -4.85
C GLY A 409 -4.84 17.80 -5.74
N GLY A 410 -3.76 18.40 -5.21
CA GLY A 410 -2.96 19.38 -5.96
C GLY A 410 -3.79 20.59 -6.44
N ALA A 411 -3.39 21.19 -7.56
CA ALA A 411 -4.08 22.33 -8.17
C ALA A 411 -5.40 21.96 -8.88
N THR A 412 -5.60 20.68 -9.16
CA THR A 412 -6.79 20.14 -9.83
C THR A 412 -7.66 19.34 -8.85
N SER A 413 -7.55 19.66 -7.56
CA SER A 413 -8.28 18.97 -6.50
C SER A 413 -9.78 19.00 -6.78
N VAL A 414 -10.48 17.93 -6.43
CA VAL A 414 -11.96 17.83 -6.57
C VAL A 414 -12.60 17.38 -5.27
N SER A 415 -13.89 17.71 -5.10
CA SER A 415 -14.72 17.32 -3.96
C SER A 415 -14.81 15.81 -3.77
N TYR A 416 -15.04 15.39 -2.53
CA TYR A 416 -15.17 13.98 -2.13
C TYR A 416 -16.12 13.85 -0.95
N GLU A 417 -16.63 12.64 -0.72
CA GLU A 417 -17.59 12.37 0.34
C GLU A 417 -17.40 11.01 1.02
N ASN A 418 -17.96 10.90 2.23
CA ASN A 418 -17.98 9.72 3.08
C ASN A 418 -16.59 9.08 3.28
N LEU A 419 -15.69 9.87 3.86
CA LEU A 419 -14.36 9.42 4.27
C LEU A 419 -14.36 9.03 5.76
N ALA A 420 -13.90 7.83 6.07
CA ALA A 420 -13.63 7.39 7.44
C ALA A 420 -12.18 6.89 7.56
N ILE A 421 -11.38 7.57 8.37
CA ILE A 421 -10.02 7.13 8.73
C ILE A 421 -10.09 6.73 10.21
N THR A 422 -10.12 5.42 10.47
CA THR A 422 -10.46 4.90 11.81
C THR A 422 -9.53 3.81 12.32
N GLY A 423 -9.14 3.85 13.59
CA GLY A 423 -8.39 2.76 14.22
C GLY A 423 -7.02 2.46 13.60
N ASN A 424 -6.40 3.42 12.89
CA ASN A 424 -5.07 3.23 12.30
C ASN A 424 -3.97 3.61 13.29
N ILE A 425 -2.80 3.00 13.13
CA ILE A 425 -1.60 3.34 13.88
C ILE A 425 -0.54 3.87 12.92
N ILE A 426 -0.07 5.10 13.15
CA ILE A 426 0.96 5.74 12.33
C ILE A 426 2.13 6.12 13.24
N ARG A 427 3.32 5.62 12.93
CA ARG A 427 4.54 5.89 13.68
C ARG A 427 5.62 6.42 12.75
N TYR A 428 6.29 7.48 13.18
CA TYR A 428 7.51 7.96 12.55
C TYR A 428 8.70 7.48 13.36
N GLU A 429 9.75 7.04 12.66
CA GLU A 429 11.08 6.87 13.23
C GLU A 429 11.47 8.16 13.94
N ARG A 430 11.89 8.03 15.21
CA ARG A 430 12.19 9.17 16.04
C ARG A 430 13.36 9.96 15.46
N GLU A 431 13.26 11.28 15.46
CA GLU A 431 14.34 12.10 14.94
C GLU A 431 15.62 11.97 15.76
N VAL A 432 16.74 11.72 15.08
CA VAL A 432 18.10 11.70 15.64
C VAL A 432 19.04 12.70 14.96
N GLY A 433 18.58 13.40 13.91
CA GLY A 433 19.31 14.46 13.22
C GLY A 433 18.44 15.26 12.23
N THR A 434 19.04 16.22 11.53
CA THR A 434 18.30 17.17 10.67
C THR A 434 18.20 16.77 9.19
N ALA A 435 18.99 15.77 8.77
CA ALA A 435 19.28 15.49 7.37
C ALA A 435 18.08 15.02 6.54
N TYR A 436 17.07 14.39 7.15
CA TYR A 436 15.94 13.87 6.37
C TYR A 436 14.92 14.98 6.06
N ILE A 437 14.67 15.91 6.98
CA ILE A 437 13.69 16.99 6.75
C ILE A 437 14.15 17.89 5.60
N SER A 438 15.46 18.09 5.43
CA SER A 438 15.99 18.84 4.29
C SER A 438 15.74 18.16 2.94
N LYS A 439 15.48 16.86 2.90
CA LYS A 439 15.20 16.13 1.64
C LYS A 439 13.79 16.42 1.08
N PHE A 440 12.85 16.83 1.94
CA PHE A 440 11.47 17.10 1.55
C PHE A 440 11.26 18.56 1.20
N THR A 441 10.68 18.81 0.03
CA THR A 441 10.37 20.15 -0.48
C THR A 441 9.08 20.71 0.10
N LEU A 442 8.08 19.85 0.38
CA LEU A 442 6.85 20.25 1.04
C LEU A 442 7.06 20.39 2.55
N LYS A 443 6.86 21.59 3.08
CA LYS A 443 6.92 21.88 4.52
C LYS A 443 5.53 22.00 5.17
N SER A 444 4.51 21.46 4.51
CA SER A 444 3.13 21.41 5.01
C SER A 444 2.56 20.02 4.73
N PHE A 445 2.72 19.11 5.69
CA PHE A 445 2.17 17.76 5.65
C PHE A 445 1.75 17.31 7.04
N GLY A 446 1.00 16.22 7.16
CA GLY A 446 0.74 15.58 8.45
C GLY A 446 0.72 14.07 8.36
N ALA A 447 0.53 13.41 9.50
CA ALA A 447 0.36 11.97 9.54
C ALA A 447 -0.97 11.54 8.92
N ILE A 448 -2.06 12.19 9.30
CA ILE A 448 -3.35 12.14 8.61
C ILE A 448 -3.58 13.51 8.02
N SER A 449 -3.61 13.63 6.69
CA SER A 449 -3.60 14.96 6.09
C SER A 449 -4.35 15.15 4.78
N SER A 450 -4.68 16.41 4.51
CA SER A 450 -5.05 16.89 3.17
C SER A 450 -4.53 18.32 2.97
N TYR A 451 -4.05 18.60 1.76
CA TYR A 451 -3.60 19.93 1.34
C TYR A 451 -4.11 20.23 -0.07
N GLU A 452 -5.06 21.15 -0.20
CA GLU A 452 -5.70 21.49 -1.48
C GLU A 452 -5.04 22.69 -2.20
N ASN A 453 -3.80 23.03 -1.82
CA ASN A 453 -2.98 24.06 -2.46
C ASN A 453 -3.69 25.39 -2.73
N GLY A 454 -4.53 25.84 -1.79
CA GLY A 454 -5.27 27.09 -1.87
C GLY A 454 -6.57 27.04 -2.69
N ASN A 455 -6.97 25.87 -3.21
CA ASN A 455 -8.32 25.69 -3.76
C ASN A 455 -9.35 25.76 -2.64
N GLN A 456 -10.15 26.83 -2.62
CA GLN A 456 -11.15 27.07 -1.58
C GLN A 456 -12.56 26.60 -1.94
N SER A 457 -12.75 26.03 -3.13
CA SER A 457 -14.07 25.67 -3.65
C SER A 457 -14.47 24.22 -3.40
N ASN A 458 -13.48 23.34 -3.19
CA ASN A 458 -13.70 21.92 -2.94
C ASN A 458 -14.49 21.68 -1.66
N LEU A 459 -15.38 20.70 -1.70
CA LEU A 459 -16.20 20.29 -0.58
C LEU A 459 -15.85 18.87 -0.15
N ALA A 460 -15.44 18.72 1.11
CA ALA A 460 -15.36 17.46 1.82
C ALA A 460 -16.66 17.21 2.60
N VAL A 461 -17.41 16.16 2.27
CA VAL A 461 -18.69 15.82 2.90
C VAL A 461 -18.57 14.57 3.76
N ASN A 462 -19.09 14.58 4.98
CA ASN A 462 -19.13 13.44 5.90
C ASN A 462 -17.76 12.79 6.10
N PHE A 463 -16.84 13.52 6.72
CA PHE A 463 -15.46 13.09 6.90
C PHE A 463 -15.12 12.92 8.39
N SER A 464 -14.62 11.73 8.75
CA SER A 464 -14.30 11.37 10.13
C SER A 464 -12.87 10.84 10.31
N ILE A 465 -12.21 11.28 11.38
CA ILE A 465 -10.91 10.80 11.85
C ILE A 465 -11.09 10.29 13.28
N VAL A 466 -11.19 8.98 13.47
CA VAL A 466 -11.65 8.40 14.74
C VAL A 466 -10.72 7.31 15.27
N GLY A 467 -10.33 7.37 16.54
CA GLY A 467 -9.65 6.22 17.16
C GLY A 467 -8.24 5.92 16.62
N ASN A 468 -7.58 6.87 15.95
CA ASN A 468 -6.24 6.65 15.40
C ASN A 468 -5.16 6.96 16.43
N LYS A 469 -4.04 6.24 16.38
CA LYS A 469 -2.84 6.52 17.17
C LYS A 469 -1.73 7.04 16.27
N ILE A 470 -1.18 8.21 16.58
CA ILE A 470 -0.12 8.86 15.83
C ILE A 470 1.04 9.18 16.77
N VAL A 471 2.26 8.79 16.39
CA VAL A 471 3.45 8.93 17.24
C VAL A 471 4.60 9.56 16.46
N ASN A 472 5.23 10.56 17.06
CA ASN A 472 6.46 11.22 16.59
C ASN A 472 6.34 11.91 15.22
N CYS A 473 5.14 12.30 14.77
CA CYS A 473 5.05 13.04 13.51
C CYS A 473 5.83 14.36 13.66
N PRO A 474 6.87 14.62 12.84
CA PRO A 474 7.69 15.84 12.98
C PRO A 474 6.93 17.12 12.62
N SER A 475 5.78 16.94 11.99
CA SER A 475 4.79 17.94 11.62
C SER A 475 3.46 17.60 12.33
N SER A 476 2.33 18.21 11.98
CA SER A 476 1.06 17.88 12.62
C SER A 476 0.72 16.38 12.52
N GLY A 477 0.16 15.82 13.58
CA GLY A 477 -0.45 14.50 13.51
C GLY A 477 -1.67 14.53 12.58
N ILE A 478 -2.53 15.53 12.75
CA ILE A 478 -3.69 15.77 11.89
C ILE A 478 -3.52 17.14 11.23
N PHE A 479 -3.43 17.18 9.90
CA PHE A 479 -3.24 18.41 9.12
C PHE A 479 -4.27 18.53 8.00
N PHE A 480 -5.21 19.45 8.12
CA PHE A 480 -6.20 19.71 7.07
C PHE A 480 -6.16 21.16 6.67
N ASP A 481 -5.72 21.41 5.44
CA ASP A 481 -5.88 22.68 4.75
C ASP A 481 -6.81 22.47 3.55
N LEU A 482 -8.09 22.69 3.79
CA LEU A 482 -9.20 22.38 2.89
C LEU A 482 -9.90 23.65 2.43
N GLY A 483 -10.63 23.54 1.32
CA GLY A 483 -11.59 24.56 0.92
C GLY A 483 -12.77 24.62 1.87
N LYS A 484 -13.70 23.66 1.75
CA LYS A 484 -14.94 23.56 2.52
C LYS A 484 -15.12 22.18 3.13
N ALA A 485 -15.72 22.12 4.31
CA ALA A 485 -16.04 20.86 4.97
C ALA A 485 -17.42 20.88 5.63
N THR A 486 -18.17 19.79 5.49
CA THR A 486 -19.42 19.52 6.20
C THR A 486 -19.40 18.12 6.81
N GLY A 487 -19.92 17.97 8.03
CA GLY A 487 -19.88 16.71 8.77
C GLY A 487 -18.47 16.29 9.21
N LEU A 488 -17.58 17.23 9.55
CA LEU A 488 -16.22 16.94 10.01
C LEU A 488 -16.19 16.53 11.48
N THR A 489 -15.71 15.30 11.77
CA THR A 489 -15.52 14.79 13.13
C THR A 489 -14.10 14.29 13.35
N ILE A 490 -13.45 14.74 14.43
CA ILE A 490 -12.14 14.27 14.89
C ILE A 490 -12.30 13.79 16.33
N SER A 491 -12.28 12.48 16.55
CA SER A 491 -12.54 11.98 17.91
C SER A 491 -11.75 10.76 18.34
N ASN A 492 -11.52 10.61 19.64
CA ASN A 492 -10.89 9.43 20.22
C ASN A 492 -9.47 9.13 19.67
N ASN A 493 -8.79 10.12 19.07
CA ASN A 493 -7.44 9.92 18.55
C ASN A 493 -6.40 10.13 19.67
N GLU A 494 -5.29 9.40 19.59
CA GLU A 494 -4.13 9.54 20.47
C GLU A 494 -2.95 10.09 19.66
N LEU A 495 -2.50 11.29 19.98
CA LEU A 495 -1.38 11.96 19.32
C LEU A 495 -0.25 12.13 20.34
N ILE A 496 0.89 11.50 20.09
CA ILE A 496 2.07 11.54 20.97
C ILE A 496 3.23 12.20 20.21
N ASP A 497 3.82 13.25 20.78
CA ASP A 497 4.99 13.95 20.25
C ASP A 497 4.84 14.37 18.78
N CYS A 498 3.62 14.75 18.39
CA CYS A 498 3.32 15.27 17.06
C CYS A 498 3.56 16.79 17.02
N GLY A 499 4.02 17.30 15.88
CA GLY A 499 4.32 18.71 15.67
C GLY A 499 5.67 19.15 16.26
N THR A 500 6.43 18.22 16.80
CA THR A 500 7.73 18.46 17.42
C THR A 500 8.85 17.97 16.52
N THR A 501 9.85 18.81 16.30
CA THR A 501 11.05 18.47 15.52
C THR A 501 12.30 19.03 16.17
N ILE A 502 13.37 18.26 16.21
CA ILE A 502 14.72 18.68 16.63
C ILE A 502 15.46 19.43 15.50
N SER A 503 14.90 19.45 14.28
CA SER A 503 15.53 20.11 13.14
C SER A 503 15.28 21.62 13.13
N SER A 504 16.34 22.39 13.37
CA SER A 504 16.31 23.86 13.29
C SER A 504 16.05 24.39 11.87
N THR A 505 16.35 23.59 10.84
CA THR A 505 16.08 23.91 9.44
C THR A 505 14.65 23.60 8.98
N ALA A 506 13.87 22.91 9.83
CA ALA A 506 12.50 22.55 9.50
C ALA A 506 11.58 23.77 9.58
N GLN A 507 11.28 24.40 8.45
CA GLN A 507 10.30 25.49 8.41
C GLN A 507 8.90 24.97 8.16
N PHE A 508 8.36 24.17 9.09
CA PHE A 508 6.96 23.76 9.01
C PHE A 508 6.03 24.95 9.29
N SER A 509 5.06 25.18 8.40
CA SER A 509 4.01 26.18 8.62
C SER A 509 2.95 25.71 9.64
N ASN A 510 2.98 24.43 10.01
CA ASN A 510 1.97 23.75 10.82
C ASN A 510 2.58 23.01 12.02
N ARG A 511 3.30 23.72 12.89
CA ARG A 511 3.92 23.17 14.12
C ARG A 511 2.92 22.99 15.27
N VAL A 512 1.87 22.21 15.01
CA VAL A 512 0.84 21.90 16.01
C VAL A 512 0.33 20.47 15.80
N PRO A 513 -0.02 19.71 16.86
CA PRO A 513 -0.51 18.34 16.72
C PRO A 513 -1.77 18.22 15.84
N VAL A 514 -2.75 19.12 16.01
CA VAL A 514 -3.97 19.19 15.18
C VAL A 514 -4.06 20.57 14.55
N TYR A 515 -3.94 20.64 13.23
CA TYR A 515 -4.05 21.88 12.46
C TYR A 515 -5.24 21.79 11.51
N LEU A 516 -6.21 22.70 11.67
CA LEU A 516 -7.38 22.78 10.81
C LEU A 516 -7.48 24.18 10.19
N ALA A 517 -7.32 24.26 8.88
CA ALA A 517 -7.63 25.43 8.07
C ALA A 517 -8.70 25.07 7.05
N THR A 518 -9.97 25.23 7.41
CA THR A 518 -11.11 24.85 6.56
C THR A 518 -12.26 25.83 6.72
N SER A 519 -12.99 26.10 5.64
CA SER A 519 -14.27 26.81 5.73
C SER A 519 -15.35 25.81 6.14
N LEU A 520 -16.05 26.05 7.24
CA LEU A 520 -17.10 25.12 7.68
C LEU A 520 -18.43 25.40 6.96
N GLU A 521 -19.12 24.32 6.58
CA GLU A 521 -20.52 24.32 6.14
C GLU A 521 -21.45 23.59 7.13
N SER A 522 -20.90 23.09 8.24
CA SER A 522 -21.59 22.60 9.43
C SER A 522 -20.69 22.74 10.65
N ASP A 523 -21.22 22.57 11.86
CA ASP A 523 -20.36 22.47 13.05
C ASP A 523 -19.34 21.33 12.91
N CYS A 524 -18.13 21.54 13.42
CA CYS A 524 -17.04 20.57 13.44
C CYS A 524 -16.84 20.07 14.87
N LEU A 525 -16.83 18.75 15.07
CA LEU A 525 -16.67 18.15 16.40
C LEU A 525 -15.25 17.62 16.58
N ILE A 526 -14.56 18.11 17.61
CA ILE A 526 -13.21 17.69 18.00
C ILE A 526 -13.29 17.20 19.45
N GLN A 527 -13.35 15.88 19.69
CA GLN A 527 -13.66 15.39 21.03
C GLN A 527 -12.95 14.14 21.48
N HIS A 528 -12.73 13.99 22.79
CA HIS A 528 -12.14 12.79 23.38
C HIS A 528 -10.76 12.42 22.81
N ASN A 529 -10.05 13.37 22.18
CA ASN A 529 -8.70 13.14 21.72
C ASN A 529 -7.72 13.28 22.89
N THR A 530 -6.67 12.47 22.91
CA THR A 530 -5.53 12.60 23.83
C THR A 530 -4.34 13.13 23.06
N ILE A 531 -3.83 14.30 23.45
CA ILE A 531 -2.68 14.94 22.81
C ILE A 531 -1.58 15.11 23.86
N MET A 532 -0.50 14.34 23.72
CA MET A 532 0.58 14.24 24.69
C MET A 532 1.90 14.74 24.10
N GLN A 533 2.61 15.58 24.86
CA GLN A 533 4.02 15.89 24.63
C GLN A 533 4.87 15.30 25.75
N THR A 534 5.82 14.46 25.38
CA THR A 534 6.79 13.80 26.25
C THR A 534 8.20 14.34 26.06
N ASP A 535 8.43 15.08 24.98
CA ASP A 535 9.71 15.70 24.67
C ASP A 535 10.12 16.74 25.70
N ALA A 536 11.41 16.81 26.03
CA ALA A 536 11.90 17.76 27.04
C ALA A 536 11.68 19.22 26.62
N ALA A 537 11.74 19.51 25.31
CA ALA A 537 11.52 20.83 24.74
C ALA A 537 10.73 20.66 23.43
N PRO A 538 9.39 20.47 23.50
CA PRO A 538 8.55 20.40 22.31
C PRO A 538 8.64 21.71 21.54
N THR A 539 8.39 21.65 20.22
CA THR A 539 8.45 22.84 19.36
C THR A 539 7.08 23.31 18.89
N ILE A 540 6.02 22.79 19.48
CA ILE A 540 4.65 23.16 19.14
C ILE A 540 4.34 24.55 19.70
N THR A 541 3.50 25.30 19.00
CA THR A 541 2.92 26.56 19.49
C THR A 541 1.60 26.32 20.21
N ASP A 542 0.78 25.42 19.67
CA ASP A 542 -0.55 25.10 20.16
C ASP A 542 -0.75 23.59 20.13
N PHE A 543 -1.67 23.06 20.94
CA PHE A 543 -2.09 21.66 20.82
C PHE A 543 -3.08 21.47 19.67
N ILE A 544 -4.00 22.42 19.50
CA ILE A 544 -4.96 22.49 18.40
C ILE A 544 -4.90 23.89 17.82
N TYR A 545 -4.86 24.03 16.50
CA TYR A 545 -4.96 25.31 15.81
C TYR A 545 -6.11 25.31 14.81
N ILE A 546 -6.92 26.37 14.87
CA ILE A 546 -8.13 26.52 14.05
C ILE A 546 -8.05 27.80 13.22
N ARG A 547 -8.32 27.65 11.92
CA ARG A 547 -8.43 28.74 10.95
C ARG A 547 -9.60 28.52 9.99
N ASP A 548 -10.77 29.05 10.35
CA ASP A 548 -11.82 29.28 9.37
C ASP A 548 -11.39 30.34 8.34
N ARG A 549 -11.44 29.98 7.05
CA ARG A 549 -11.04 30.84 5.92
C ARG A 549 -12.15 31.77 5.44
N ALA A 550 -13.41 31.41 5.65
CA ALA A 550 -14.57 32.14 5.16
C ALA A 550 -15.33 32.92 6.25
N GLY A 551 -14.97 32.72 7.52
CA GLY A 551 -15.71 33.32 8.64
C GLY A 551 -17.11 32.74 8.73
N SER A 552 -17.22 31.41 8.70
CA SER A 552 -18.51 30.72 8.65
C SER A 552 -19.37 30.99 9.88
N GLY A 553 -20.68 30.79 9.74
CA GLY A 553 -21.63 30.87 10.86
C GLY A 553 -21.55 29.69 11.84
N TYR A 554 -20.70 28.70 11.57
CA TYR A 554 -20.62 27.42 12.28
C TYR A 554 -19.52 27.43 13.35
N SER A 555 -19.59 26.46 14.26
CA SER A 555 -18.72 26.35 15.41
C SER A 555 -17.74 25.18 15.28
N TYR A 556 -16.53 25.41 15.75
CA TYR A 556 -15.63 24.33 16.17
C TYR A 556 -15.99 23.95 17.61
N ILE A 557 -16.41 22.70 17.83
CA ILE A 557 -16.87 22.20 19.12
C ILE A 557 -15.79 21.25 19.66
N CYS A 558 -14.97 21.75 20.56
CA CYS A 558 -13.85 21.04 21.17
C CYS A 558 -14.25 20.50 22.55
N LEU A 559 -14.64 19.23 22.67
CA LEU A 559 -15.18 18.65 23.91
C LEU A 559 -14.33 17.53 24.49
N HIS A 560 -14.10 17.56 25.80
CA HIS A 560 -13.48 16.46 26.56
C HIS A 560 -12.16 15.96 25.97
N ASN A 561 -11.39 16.84 25.32
CA ASN A 561 -10.04 16.51 24.90
C ASN A 561 -9.10 16.55 26.12
N THR A 562 -8.11 15.66 26.12
CA THR A 562 -7.07 15.57 27.15
C THR A 562 -5.76 16.11 26.59
N PHE A 563 -5.26 17.18 27.18
CA PHE A 563 -3.92 17.70 26.89
C PHE A 563 -2.97 17.21 27.98
N ALA A 564 -1.85 16.60 27.59
CA ALA A 564 -0.91 16.01 28.55
C ALA A 564 0.52 16.45 28.26
N LEU A 565 1.26 16.75 29.33
CA LEU A 565 2.68 17.07 29.31
C LEU A 565 3.38 16.13 30.27
N ARG A 566 4.53 15.57 29.88
CA ARG A 566 5.41 14.89 30.83
C ARG A 566 5.92 15.90 31.88
N ALA A 567 6.18 15.43 33.10
CA ALA A 567 6.87 16.25 34.10
C ALA A 567 8.21 16.79 33.55
N GLY A 568 8.47 18.07 33.81
CA GLY A 568 9.70 18.75 33.41
C GLY A 568 9.80 19.14 31.93
N VAL A 569 8.70 19.09 31.17
CA VAL A 569 8.63 19.66 29.81
C VAL A 569 8.84 21.18 29.87
N ASP A 570 9.71 21.72 29.03
CA ASP A 570 9.82 23.15 28.76
C ASP A 570 8.61 23.62 27.93
N THR A 571 7.76 24.43 28.53
CA THR A 571 6.54 24.93 27.89
C THR A 571 6.72 26.28 27.20
N THR A 572 7.94 26.80 27.09
CA THR A 572 8.21 28.17 26.59
C THR A 572 7.70 28.38 25.16
N SER A 573 7.70 27.35 24.32
CA SER A 573 7.16 27.44 22.95
C SER A 573 5.64 27.39 22.89
N ILE A 574 4.99 26.83 23.92
CA ILE A 574 3.56 26.53 23.91
C ILE A 574 2.79 27.75 24.40
N THR A 575 2.03 28.36 23.51
CA THR A 575 1.28 29.58 23.80
C THR A 575 -0.17 29.30 24.17
N ASP A 576 -0.83 28.33 23.53
CA ASP A 576 -2.26 28.08 23.72
C ASP A 576 -2.61 26.58 23.71
N TYR A 577 -3.69 26.23 24.42
CA TYR A 577 -4.30 24.89 24.26
C TYR A 577 -5.05 24.77 22.94
N VAL A 578 -5.80 25.81 22.58
CA VAL A 578 -6.48 25.92 21.30
C VAL A 578 -6.20 27.31 20.74
N GLY A 579 -5.29 27.35 19.76
CA GLY A 579 -4.97 28.52 18.96
C GLY A 579 -6.05 28.76 17.90
N VAL A 580 -6.36 30.02 17.66
CA VAL A 580 -7.48 30.46 16.82
C VAL A 580 -7.04 31.68 16.03
N TYR A 581 -7.22 31.63 14.71
CA TYR A 581 -6.63 32.63 13.81
C TYR A 581 -7.20 34.04 13.99
N ASN A 582 -8.49 34.18 14.31
CA ASN A 582 -9.10 35.48 14.58
C ASN A 582 -10.32 35.38 15.50
N ALA A 583 -10.66 36.50 16.14
CA ALA A 583 -11.72 36.59 17.15
C ALA A 583 -13.16 36.45 16.62
N SER A 584 -13.37 36.26 15.31
CA SER A 584 -14.72 36.02 14.75
C SER A 584 -15.10 34.54 14.69
N GLN A 585 -14.14 33.64 14.94
CA GLN A 585 -14.36 32.20 14.90
C GLN A 585 -15.15 31.72 16.12
N LYS A 586 -16.24 30.98 15.88
CA LYS A 586 -17.02 30.39 16.96
C LYS A 586 -16.34 29.12 17.45
N LEU A 587 -15.91 29.14 18.70
CA LEU A 587 -15.29 28.01 19.39
C LEU A 587 -16.10 27.70 20.64
N TRP A 588 -16.58 26.46 20.76
CA TRP A 588 -17.03 25.90 22.02
C TRP A 588 -15.93 25.02 22.58
N PHE A 589 -15.47 25.27 23.80
CA PHE A 589 -14.41 24.48 24.42
C PHE A 589 -14.83 23.92 25.78
N GLU A 590 -14.67 22.61 25.94
CA GLU A 590 -14.76 21.90 27.20
C GLU A 590 -13.63 20.85 27.28
N GLY A 591 -12.92 20.77 28.40
CA GLY A 591 -11.83 19.79 28.53
C GLY A 591 -10.95 19.98 29.75
N SER A 592 -9.99 19.05 29.90
CA SER A 592 -8.99 19.07 30.97
C SER A 592 -7.64 19.57 30.46
N VAL A 593 -7.04 20.53 31.17
CA VAL A 593 -5.74 21.12 30.82
C VAL A 593 -4.72 21.01 31.98
N PRO A 594 -3.43 20.78 31.72
CA PRO A 594 -2.42 20.50 32.75
C PRO A 594 -1.74 21.74 33.36
N LEU A 595 -1.73 22.90 32.68
CA LEU A 595 -1.00 24.09 33.11
C LEU A 595 -1.82 25.39 32.95
N GLU A 596 -2.01 26.14 34.03
CA GLU A 596 -2.80 27.38 34.03
C GLU A 596 -2.11 28.57 33.32
N ALA A 597 -0.79 28.50 33.10
CA ALA A 597 -0.02 29.57 32.48
C ALA A 597 -0.11 29.58 30.94
N ILE A 598 -0.42 28.44 30.33
CA ILE A 598 -0.71 28.35 28.89
C ILE A 598 -2.11 28.94 28.66
N ARG A 599 -2.25 29.76 27.63
CA ARG A 599 -3.49 30.50 27.40
C ARG A 599 -4.65 29.56 27.09
N LEU A 600 -5.79 29.90 27.68
CA LEU A 600 -7.08 29.32 27.35
C LEU A 600 -7.65 29.97 26.09
N PRO A 601 -8.60 29.33 25.40
CA PRO A 601 -9.18 29.92 24.19
C PRO A 601 -9.89 31.25 24.49
N VAL A 602 -9.42 32.35 23.90
CA VAL A 602 -9.97 33.71 24.15
C VAL A 602 -10.76 34.18 22.93
N ILE A 603 -11.97 33.64 22.69
CA ILE A 603 -12.84 34.19 21.63
C ILE A 603 -14.29 34.42 22.07
N ALA A 604 -14.82 35.59 21.70
CA ALA A 604 -16.21 36.01 21.79
C ALA A 604 -17.08 35.26 20.76
N GLY A 605 -18.08 34.47 21.19
CA GLY A 605 -18.95 33.80 20.23
C GLY A 605 -19.99 32.79 20.72
N SER A 606 -19.88 32.18 21.91
CA SER A 606 -20.91 31.24 22.37
C SER A 606 -20.92 31.09 23.90
N LEU A 607 -22.14 31.00 24.46
CA LEU A 607 -22.41 30.81 25.89
C LEU A 607 -21.73 29.54 26.43
N GLY A 608 -21.14 29.55 27.62
CA GLY A 608 -21.03 28.32 28.44
C GLY A 608 -19.79 27.43 28.33
N SER A 609 -18.66 27.87 27.74
CA SER A 609 -17.40 27.10 27.79
C SER A 609 -16.88 26.91 29.22
N ARG A 610 -16.40 25.69 29.54
CA ARG A 610 -15.93 25.29 30.88
C ARG A 610 -14.62 24.51 30.77
N VAL A 611 -13.64 24.77 31.62
CA VAL A 611 -12.34 24.06 31.59
C VAL A 611 -11.97 23.58 32.98
N SER A 612 -11.57 22.32 33.12
CA SER A 612 -11.01 21.78 34.38
C SER A 612 -9.49 21.75 34.32
N PHE A 613 -8.83 22.11 35.42
CA PHE A 613 -7.38 22.03 35.55
C PHE A 613 -6.98 20.72 36.24
N ALA A 614 -6.19 19.89 35.55
CA ALA A 614 -5.98 18.47 35.90
C ALA A 614 -5.34 18.23 37.28
N ASP A 615 -4.71 19.25 37.88
CA ASP A 615 -3.94 19.11 39.12
C ASP A 615 -4.41 20.04 40.26
N SER A 616 -5.42 20.89 40.03
CA SER A 616 -5.89 21.86 41.03
C SER A 616 -7.37 21.72 41.40
N GLY A 617 -8.14 20.89 40.68
CA GLY A 617 -9.59 20.76 40.88
C GLY A 617 -10.39 22.03 40.55
N ARG A 618 -9.73 23.06 40.00
CA ARG A 618 -10.31 24.35 39.64
C ARG A 618 -11.01 24.25 38.29
N VAL A 619 -12.03 25.09 38.12
CA VAL A 619 -12.79 25.23 36.88
C VAL A 619 -12.74 26.67 36.40
N ALA A 620 -12.30 26.91 35.16
CA ALA A 620 -12.50 28.19 34.50
C ALA A 620 -13.85 28.20 33.78
N LEU A 621 -14.68 29.20 34.09
CA LEU A 621 -16.00 29.40 33.50
C LEU A 621 -16.04 30.71 32.73
N LYS A 622 -16.63 30.68 31.53
CA LYS A 622 -16.96 31.90 30.79
C LYS A 622 -18.43 32.23 30.99
N THR A 623 -18.71 33.24 31.82
CA THR A 623 -20.08 33.53 32.28
C THR A 623 -20.79 34.64 31.50
N ASN A 624 -20.11 35.37 30.61
CA ASN A 624 -20.74 36.43 29.80
C ASN A 624 -19.96 36.77 28.50
N SER A 625 -20.57 37.64 27.68
CA SER A 625 -20.00 38.18 26.45
C SER A 625 -18.80 39.12 26.68
N SER A 626 -18.49 39.47 27.93
CA SER A 626 -17.45 40.43 28.32
C SER A 626 -16.01 39.88 28.21
N GLY A 627 -15.84 38.61 27.82
CA GLY A 627 -14.57 38.09 27.31
C GLY A 627 -13.57 37.57 28.34
N PHE A 628 -13.84 37.66 29.64
CA PHE A 628 -12.93 37.19 30.68
C PHE A 628 -13.33 35.80 31.22
N TRP A 629 -12.34 34.91 31.36
CA TRP A 629 -12.50 33.63 32.05
C TRP A 629 -12.47 33.87 33.56
N LYS A 630 -13.51 33.44 34.27
CA LYS A 630 -13.56 33.46 35.73
C LYS A 630 -13.09 32.10 36.24
N LYS A 631 -12.03 32.07 37.04
CA LYS A 631 -11.63 30.84 37.76
C LYS A 631 -12.52 30.68 39.00
N GLU A 632 -13.04 29.48 39.18
CA GLU A 632 -13.76 29.04 40.36
C GLU A 632 -13.13 27.75 40.90
N GLY A 633 -13.02 27.61 42.21
CA GLY A 633 -12.49 26.41 42.83
C GLY A 633 -12.82 26.33 44.30
N TYR A 634 -12.28 25.32 45.00
CA TYR A 634 -12.41 25.16 46.44
C TYR A 634 -11.04 25.23 47.11
N GLY A 635 -10.97 25.72 48.35
CA GLY A 635 -9.77 25.62 49.17
C GLY A 635 -10.01 25.99 50.63
N ALA A 636 -9.09 25.57 51.50
CA ALA A 636 -9.14 25.88 52.93
C ALA A 636 -8.79 27.35 53.29
N ALA A 637 -8.19 28.10 52.37
CA ALA A 637 -7.79 29.50 52.57
C ALA A 637 -7.69 30.27 51.23
N ALA A 638 -7.58 31.61 51.29
CA ALA A 638 -7.29 32.43 50.13
C ALA A 638 -5.95 32.01 49.45
N PRO A 639 -5.85 32.01 48.11
CA PRO A 639 -4.64 31.59 47.41
C PRO A 639 -3.38 32.39 47.78
N ALA A 640 -2.30 31.66 48.11
CA ALA A 640 -0.97 32.22 48.38
C ALA A 640 0.00 32.13 47.18
N SER A 641 -0.38 31.40 46.12
CA SER A 641 0.41 31.20 44.89
C SER A 641 -0.52 31.03 43.66
N GLY A 642 0.07 30.94 42.47
CA GLY A 642 -0.66 30.87 41.19
C GLY A 642 -0.97 32.25 40.60
N THR A 643 -1.46 32.31 39.37
CA THR A 643 -1.82 33.59 38.70
C THR A 643 -3.33 33.71 38.62
N TRP A 644 -3.86 34.84 39.09
CA TRP A 644 -5.29 35.05 39.28
C TRP A 644 -5.74 36.39 38.71
N ASN A 645 -6.94 36.41 38.14
CA ASN A 645 -7.58 37.58 37.59
C ASN A 645 -8.55 38.18 38.61
N MET A 646 -8.79 39.49 38.51
CA MET A 646 -9.87 40.14 39.25
C MET A 646 -11.21 39.47 38.91
N GLY A 647 -11.96 39.08 39.93
CA GLY A 647 -13.23 38.38 39.83
C GLY A 647 -13.15 36.85 39.99
N ASP A 648 -11.95 36.26 40.02
CA ASP A 648 -11.79 34.83 40.34
C ASP A 648 -12.26 34.53 41.78
N VAL A 649 -12.84 33.34 41.99
CA VAL A 649 -13.47 32.94 43.25
C VAL A 649 -12.91 31.61 43.75
N LEU A 650 -12.68 31.51 45.06
CA LEU A 650 -12.38 30.25 45.74
C LEU A 650 -13.39 30.05 46.88
N TYR A 651 -14.17 28.99 46.83
CA TYR A 651 -15.11 28.60 47.88
C TYR A 651 -14.38 27.89 49.02
N ASN A 652 -14.79 28.16 50.26
CA ASN A 652 -14.21 27.51 51.43
C ASN A 652 -14.58 26.02 51.45
N GLU A 653 -13.60 25.12 51.61
CA GLU A 653 -13.82 23.67 51.71
C GLU A 653 -14.48 23.25 53.03
N ALA A 654 -14.35 24.07 54.07
CA ALA A 654 -14.92 23.82 55.38
C ALA A 654 -15.60 25.10 55.94
N PRO A 655 -16.72 25.53 55.34
CA PRO A 655 -17.47 26.68 55.84
C PRO A 655 -18.03 26.37 57.23
N ALA A 656 -17.88 27.30 58.18
CA ALA A 656 -18.32 27.16 59.57
C ALA A 656 -19.00 28.45 60.07
N ALA A 657 -19.78 28.36 61.14
CA ALA A 657 -20.40 29.50 61.81
C ALA A 657 -19.34 30.55 62.18
N ALA A 658 -19.70 31.84 62.05
CA ALA A 658 -18.77 32.98 62.13
C ALA A 658 -17.66 33.02 61.05
N GLY A 659 -17.68 32.11 60.06
CA GLY A 659 -16.72 32.05 58.96
C GLY A 659 -17.19 32.78 57.69
N HIS A 660 -16.64 32.36 56.55
CA HIS A 660 -16.98 32.91 55.23
C HIS A 660 -17.24 31.79 54.21
N VAL A 661 -18.12 32.05 53.25
CA VAL A 661 -18.42 31.17 52.10
C VAL A 661 -17.19 31.00 51.21
N GLY A 662 -16.34 32.02 51.09
CA GLY A 662 -15.11 31.93 50.30
C GLY A 662 -14.36 33.26 50.15
N TRP A 663 -13.49 33.33 49.15
CA TRP A 663 -12.68 34.50 48.80
C TRP A 663 -12.85 34.86 47.33
N VAL A 664 -12.79 36.15 47.03
CA VAL A 664 -12.79 36.71 45.68
C VAL A 664 -11.53 37.55 45.45
N CYS A 665 -10.93 37.41 44.27
CA CYS A 665 -9.78 38.20 43.86
C CYS A 665 -10.25 39.60 43.44
N VAL A 666 -9.80 40.64 44.14
CA VAL A 666 -10.17 42.05 43.88
C VAL A 666 -9.13 42.81 43.06
N ALA A 667 -7.94 42.25 42.86
CA ALA A 667 -6.93 42.78 41.96
C ALA A 667 -6.05 41.64 41.43
N ALA A 668 -5.82 41.60 40.11
CA ALA A 668 -5.05 40.54 39.46
C ALA A 668 -3.59 40.48 39.94
N GLY A 669 -2.98 39.30 39.91
CA GLY A 669 -1.57 39.12 40.24
C GLY A 669 -1.19 37.67 40.52
N SER A 670 0.02 37.47 41.05
CA SER A 670 0.54 36.16 41.47
C SER A 670 0.90 36.18 42.96
N PRO A 671 -0.07 35.97 43.90
CA PRO A 671 -1.41 35.38 43.70
C PRO A 671 -2.58 36.36 43.49
N GLY A 672 -2.34 37.66 43.39
CA GLY A 672 -3.40 38.67 43.37
C GLY A 672 -3.83 39.09 44.77
N THR A 673 -4.79 40.00 44.87
CA THR A 673 -5.30 40.51 46.16
C THR A 673 -6.67 39.91 46.46
N TRP A 674 -6.82 39.24 47.61
CA TRP A 674 -8.02 38.47 47.94
C TRP A 674 -8.83 39.09 49.09
N LYS A 675 -10.16 39.02 48.98
CA LYS A 675 -11.10 39.44 50.02
C LYS A 675 -12.11 38.33 50.30
N ALA A 676 -12.41 38.09 51.57
CA ALA A 676 -13.45 37.14 51.94
C ALA A 676 -14.85 37.68 51.58
N PHE A 677 -15.77 36.78 51.24
CA PHE A 677 -17.18 37.13 50.99
C PHE A 677 -18.13 36.10 51.62
N GLY A 678 -19.38 36.49 51.81
CA GLY A 678 -20.43 35.64 52.38
C GLY A 678 -20.15 35.25 53.81
N ALA A 679 -20.21 36.21 54.75
CA ALA A 679 -20.12 35.89 56.18
C ALA A 679 -21.22 34.90 56.58
N ILE A 680 -20.86 33.91 57.40
CA ILE A 680 -21.76 32.85 57.88
C ILE A 680 -22.20 33.23 59.30
N GLU A 681 -23.50 33.35 59.51
CA GLU A 681 -24.07 33.72 60.81
C GLU A 681 -23.64 32.75 61.92
N THR A 682 -23.56 33.28 63.15
CA THR A 682 -23.11 32.56 64.35
C THR A 682 -24.13 31.55 64.85
#